data_AF-A0A2M9Y684-F1
#
_entry.id   AF-A0A2M9Y684-F1
#
_cell.length_a   1.000
_cell.length_b   1.000
_cell.length_c   1.000
_cell.angle_alpha   90.00
_cell.angle_beta   90.00
_cell.angle_gamma   90.00
#
_symmetry.space_group_name_H-M   'P 1'
#
loop_
_entity.id
_entity.type
_entity.pdbx_description
1 polymer ?
#
loop_
_entity_poly.entity_id
_entity_poly.type
_entity_poly.pdbx_seq_one_letter_code
_entity_poly.pdbx_strand_id
1 'polypeptide(L)'
;MSIRVALSHITTYQYDKSIKLSPHVIRLRPAPHTKNHIVSYSLNILPEQKFLNWQQDPFGNYLARLVFPEKTNILQVAVDLVTDLKVINPFDFFVEEYAENFPFSYDKVLKKELAPYLKVKKPGKLLAPYLKTIDKTPRRTVEFLVALNAKLYSDVGYVIRMEPGIQTPEVTLAQRMGSCRDSAYLLVQILRNMGLAARFVSGYLIQLKADVKSLDGPSGAESDFTDLHAWAEVYIPGAGWVGLDPTSGLFTGEGHIPLAATPEPESAGPIYGFAEKAKSEFSFHMGVERVLETPRVTLPYQGEDWDRIIRLGDSIDKRIRKNDIRLTIGGEPTFVSTENREAPEWNFDALGFEKYSKSEQLIKRLGKHFAPGGLLQYGQGKWYPGEPVPRWAMISYWRKDGEPIWNHPHLLADDRYTGSATTEDARRFVSTLGKYLRIPNTSIHAAYEDNLYYLWQEGNLPIETESMLNDLNTYDAMERKRILKVIDSGLHREVGYALPLDYNSFNGAWISDEWSFRRGKMYLVPGDSPIGLRLPLNSLGGKQIHSYPEDPATPKPALPKPKELGQSPFSSTNVSYFIGGFQTRTALCVEPRNGNLRVFLPPIQSLEGWLRLIYAIEQTALETDIPIVLEGYEAPHDPRLNRFKITPDPGVIEVNFHPSSTFGEIVEKTKVLYDEAYQLRLTAEKFLIDGRHSGTGGGNHITLGGASVSDSPFLRKPSLLRSLVAYWQNHPGLSYLFSGMFIGPTSQSPRIDEARNDSLHELKIAFQQIDSSRHTPPWMLDRVLRNILLDITGNTHRTEISIDKLFDPGSPTGRLGLIEMRAFEMPPHYQMSVIQQAFMMAIICRFWEDPYYGSPINWNTELHDRFMLPYFVYRDFKEVIQDLQNSGFGFLSKDFDPFFEFRFPQYGICYLDGMEIELRMALEPWNVLGEENTAQGTSRGVDSATERVQVTVKGFHPERYKLSCNGYEVPLQPTSIQNEYVAGVRFKAWTPVFTLHPQLPAQQSLVFDVYDTWNHRALGGCTYHVSHPGGLSYQTIPINGYEAESRRISRFWTHGHKIGKSLPPIRLENKAFPSTLDLRMVTFK
;
A
#
# COMPACT_ATOMS: atom_id res chain seq x y z
N MET A 1 -14.38 -4.79 8.83
CA MET A 1 -14.69 -6.14 8.32
C MET A 1 -14.58 -7.13 9.48
N SER A 2 -15.70 -7.76 9.84
CA SER A 2 -15.70 -8.75 10.91
C SER A 2 -15.58 -10.16 10.36
N ILE A 3 -14.77 -11.00 10.98
CA ILE A 3 -14.78 -12.44 10.70
C ILE A 3 -15.80 -13.07 11.64
N ARG A 4 -16.80 -13.77 11.09
CA ARG A 4 -17.74 -14.53 11.91
C ARG A 4 -17.17 -15.90 12.17
N VAL A 5 -17.05 -16.24 13.45
CA VAL A 5 -16.53 -17.54 13.89
C VAL A 5 -17.58 -18.31 14.68
N ALA A 6 -17.59 -19.63 14.51
CA ALA A 6 -18.31 -20.56 15.36
C ALA A 6 -17.30 -21.27 16.25
N LEU A 7 -17.55 -21.24 17.55
CA LEU A 7 -16.79 -21.96 18.57
C LEU A 7 -17.65 -23.11 19.09
N SER A 8 -17.05 -24.30 19.12
CA SER A 8 -17.61 -25.47 19.79
C SER A 8 -16.74 -25.83 20.99
N HIS A 9 -17.37 -26.06 22.13
CA HIS A 9 -16.70 -26.51 23.35
C HIS A 9 -17.51 -27.63 23.99
N ILE A 10 -16.93 -28.83 24.08
CA ILE A 10 -17.55 -29.99 24.69
C ILE A 10 -16.62 -30.51 25.78
N THR A 11 -17.09 -30.52 27.03
CA THR A 11 -16.42 -31.17 28.15
C THR A 11 -17.27 -32.35 28.61
N THR A 12 -16.68 -33.54 28.67
CA THR A 12 -17.36 -34.78 29.13
C THR A 12 -16.61 -35.41 30.30
N TYR A 13 -17.35 -35.69 31.36
CA TYR A 13 -16.95 -36.53 32.48
C TYR A 13 -17.76 -37.83 32.39
N GLN A 14 -17.09 -38.93 32.09
CA GLN A 14 -17.69 -40.26 32.05
C GLN A 14 -17.32 -40.99 33.35
N TYR A 15 -18.32 -41.37 34.14
CA TYR A 15 -18.14 -42.05 35.42
C TYR A 15 -18.26 -43.57 35.24
N ASP A 16 -17.46 -44.32 36.01
CA ASP A 16 -17.46 -45.79 36.02
C ASP A 16 -18.76 -46.42 36.58
N LYS A 17 -19.59 -45.61 37.23
CA LYS A 17 -20.89 -45.98 37.81
C LYS A 17 -21.84 -44.80 37.85
N SER A 18 -23.15 -45.06 38.02
CA SER A 18 -24.14 -44.00 38.25
C SER A 18 -23.95 -43.36 39.62
N ILE A 19 -23.65 -42.06 39.61
CA ILE A 19 -23.36 -41.27 40.80
C ILE A 19 -24.37 -40.14 41.02
N LYS A 20 -24.45 -39.66 42.27
CA LYS A 20 -25.15 -38.40 42.56
C LYS A 20 -24.24 -37.19 42.25
N LEU A 21 -24.77 -36.25 41.49
CA LEU A 21 -24.15 -34.94 41.28
C LEU A 21 -24.76 -33.91 42.24
N SER A 22 -23.94 -33.07 42.85
CA SER A 22 -24.43 -31.90 43.60
C SER A 22 -25.01 -30.86 42.64
N PRO A 23 -25.61 -29.77 43.15
CA PRO A 23 -25.84 -28.60 42.32
C PRO A 23 -24.53 -28.16 41.64
N HIS A 24 -24.58 -27.91 40.34
CA HIS A 24 -23.46 -27.44 39.53
C HIS A 24 -23.71 -26.00 39.07
N VAL A 25 -22.63 -25.27 38.80
CA VAL A 25 -22.63 -23.93 38.24
C VAL A 25 -21.78 -23.94 36.97
N ILE A 26 -22.36 -23.47 35.86
CA ILE A 26 -21.69 -23.33 34.57
C ILE A 26 -21.58 -21.85 34.21
N ARG A 27 -20.36 -21.39 33.90
CA ARG A 27 -20.02 -20.00 33.52
C ARG A 27 -19.39 -19.96 32.14
N LEU A 28 -20.05 -20.58 31.16
CA LEU A 28 -19.56 -20.68 29.78
C LEU A 28 -20.33 -19.79 28.78
N ARG A 29 -21.18 -18.90 29.29
CA ARG A 29 -21.86 -17.86 28.50
C ARG A 29 -21.03 -16.58 28.51
N PRO A 30 -20.78 -15.93 27.36
CA PRO A 30 -20.11 -14.62 27.30
C PRO A 30 -20.74 -13.61 28.25
N ALA A 31 -19.89 -12.87 28.97
CA ALA A 31 -20.30 -11.90 29.96
C ALA A 31 -21.00 -10.70 29.30
N PRO A 32 -21.89 -9.98 30.03
CA PRO A 32 -22.62 -8.84 29.46
C PRO A 32 -21.73 -7.71 28.91
N HIS A 33 -20.48 -7.61 29.39
CA HIS A 33 -19.51 -6.59 28.99
C HIS A 33 -18.59 -7.05 27.84
N THR A 34 -18.90 -8.17 27.18
CA THR A 34 -18.18 -8.63 25.98
C THR A 34 -18.29 -7.57 24.89
N LYS A 35 -17.14 -7.17 24.31
CA LYS A 35 -17.10 -6.16 23.25
C LYS A 35 -17.57 -6.69 21.89
N ASN A 36 -17.36 -7.98 21.64
CA ASN A 36 -17.79 -8.64 20.41
C ASN A 36 -19.31 -8.86 20.39
N HIS A 37 -19.90 -8.78 19.21
CA HIS A 37 -21.31 -9.11 19.01
C HIS A 37 -21.48 -10.64 19.05
N ILE A 38 -22.28 -11.13 19.99
CA ILE A 38 -22.63 -12.55 20.10
C ILE A 38 -23.88 -12.79 19.25
N VAL A 39 -23.70 -13.50 18.14
CA VAL A 39 -24.76 -13.78 17.16
C VAL A 39 -25.67 -14.91 17.66
N SER A 40 -25.08 -15.97 18.22
CA SER A 40 -25.80 -17.12 18.76
C SER A 40 -25.04 -17.74 19.92
N TYR A 41 -25.78 -18.30 20.88
CA TYR A 41 -25.24 -19.06 21.99
C TYR A 41 -26.19 -20.21 22.36
N SER A 42 -25.64 -21.41 22.53
CA SER A 42 -26.36 -22.59 23.01
C SER A 42 -25.60 -23.29 24.12
N LEU A 43 -26.35 -23.86 25.08
CA LEU A 43 -25.82 -24.67 26.17
C LEU A 43 -26.61 -25.99 26.26
N ASN A 44 -25.96 -27.08 25.87
CA ASN A 44 -26.49 -28.43 25.95
C ASN A 44 -25.79 -29.20 27.07
N ILE A 45 -26.56 -29.91 27.90
CA ILE A 45 -26.01 -30.63 29.05
C ILE A 45 -26.61 -32.03 29.11
N LEU A 46 -25.76 -33.04 29.32
CA LEU A 46 -26.17 -34.39 29.70
C LEU A 46 -25.86 -34.64 31.18
N PRO A 47 -26.73 -35.34 31.94
CA PRO A 47 -27.98 -35.96 31.50
C PRO A 47 -29.07 -34.94 31.11
N GLU A 48 -30.00 -35.34 30.25
CA GLU A 48 -31.06 -34.44 29.75
C GLU A 48 -31.98 -33.97 30.88
N GLN A 49 -32.36 -34.89 31.78
CA GLN A 49 -33.22 -34.63 32.93
C GLN A 49 -32.45 -33.89 34.02
N LYS A 50 -32.64 -32.57 34.05
CA LYS A 50 -32.01 -31.63 34.97
C LYS A 50 -32.93 -30.43 35.20
N PHE A 51 -32.81 -29.80 36.34
CA PHE A 51 -33.32 -28.46 36.55
C PHE A 51 -32.23 -27.45 36.20
N LEU A 52 -32.52 -26.51 35.30
CA LEU A 52 -31.61 -25.44 34.88
C LEU A 52 -32.23 -24.09 35.23
N ASN A 53 -31.49 -23.25 35.95
CA ASN A 53 -31.88 -21.88 36.23
C ASN A 53 -30.75 -20.89 35.92
N TRP A 54 -31.04 -19.88 35.09
CA TRP A 54 -30.09 -18.81 34.79
C TRP A 54 -30.11 -17.72 35.87
N GLN A 55 -28.93 -17.26 36.26
CA GLN A 55 -28.74 -16.22 37.27
C GLN A 55 -27.58 -15.30 36.87
N GLN A 56 -27.46 -14.17 37.59
CA GLN A 56 -26.25 -13.36 37.61
C GLN A 56 -25.59 -13.47 38.99
N ASP A 57 -24.27 -13.58 39.03
CA ASP A 57 -23.52 -13.48 40.28
C ASP A 57 -23.42 -12.00 40.75
N PRO A 58 -22.94 -11.74 41.99
CA PRO A 58 -22.78 -10.37 42.50
C PRO A 58 -21.82 -9.48 41.68
N PHE A 59 -21.08 -10.04 40.73
CA PHE A 59 -20.15 -9.32 39.85
C PHE A 59 -20.73 -9.11 38.45
N GLY A 60 -21.97 -9.54 38.20
CA GLY A 60 -22.69 -9.36 36.95
C GLY A 60 -22.43 -10.45 35.90
N ASN A 61 -21.70 -11.53 36.24
CA ASN A 61 -21.44 -12.62 35.31
C ASN A 61 -22.66 -13.53 35.17
N TYR A 62 -22.92 -14.04 33.96
CA TYR A 62 -23.96 -15.04 33.77
C TYR A 62 -23.54 -16.41 34.31
N LEU A 63 -24.44 -17.07 35.02
CA LEU A 63 -24.23 -18.45 35.46
C LEU A 63 -25.50 -19.30 35.29
N ALA A 64 -25.33 -20.53 34.81
CA ALA A 64 -26.38 -21.53 34.81
C ALA A 64 -26.23 -22.42 36.04
N ARG A 65 -27.23 -22.41 36.92
CA ARG A 65 -27.30 -23.29 38.09
C ARG A 65 -28.08 -24.55 37.72
N LEU A 66 -27.44 -25.70 37.88
CA LEU A 66 -27.96 -27.00 37.52
C LEU A 66 -28.23 -27.83 38.78
N VAL A 67 -29.35 -28.54 38.81
CA VAL A 67 -29.65 -29.55 39.82
C VAL A 67 -30.06 -30.84 39.12
N PHE A 68 -29.39 -31.93 39.45
CA PHE A 68 -29.65 -33.25 38.87
C PHE A 68 -30.48 -34.08 39.85
N PRO A 69 -31.74 -34.41 39.52
CA PRO A 69 -32.61 -35.17 40.42
C PRO A 69 -32.21 -36.65 40.49
N GLU A 70 -31.69 -37.20 39.39
CA GLU A 70 -31.35 -38.62 39.26
C GLU A 70 -29.84 -38.86 39.25
N LYS A 71 -29.44 -40.11 39.52
CA LYS A 71 -28.05 -40.52 39.39
C LYS A 71 -27.70 -40.65 37.91
N THR A 72 -26.48 -40.28 37.54
CA THR A 72 -25.98 -40.33 36.16
C THR A 72 -24.59 -40.94 36.11
N ASN A 73 -24.25 -41.59 35.00
CA ASN A 73 -22.90 -42.03 34.69
C ASN A 73 -22.16 -41.05 33.75
N ILE A 74 -22.79 -39.95 33.35
CA ILE A 74 -22.18 -38.94 32.47
C ILE A 74 -22.54 -37.53 32.94
N LEU A 75 -21.57 -36.61 32.86
CA LEU A 75 -21.82 -35.17 32.84
C LEU A 75 -21.15 -34.61 31.58
N GLN A 76 -21.95 -34.21 30.60
CA GLN A 76 -21.45 -33.52 29.41
C GLN A 76 -21.95 -32.08 29.43
N VAL A 77 -21.05 -31.14 29.15
CA VAL A 77 -21.37 -29.72 28.97
C VAL A 77 -20.88 -29.34 27.58
N ALA A 78 -21.82 -29.03 26.69
CA ALA A 78 -21.56 -28.63 25.31
C ALA A 78 -22.05 -27.20 25.08
N VAL A 79 -21.18 -26.36 24.52
CA VAL A 79 -21.44 -24.98 24.16
C VAL A 79 -21.17 -24.80 22.68
N ASP A 80 -22.11 -24.11 22.03
CA ASP A 80 -21.99 -23.61 20.67
C ASP A 80 -22.15 -22.09 20.71
N LEU A 81 -21.19 -21.36 20.15
CA LEU A 81 -21.09 -19.91 20.22
C LEU A 81 -20.72 -19.36 18.83
N VAL A 82 -21.56 -18.48 18.28
CA VAL A 82 -21.25 -17.74 17.05
C VAL A 82 -21.04 -16.28 17.39
N THR A 83 -19.91 -15.70 16.97
CA THR A 83 -19.55 -14.30 17.27
C THR A 83 -18.84 -13.62 16.11
N ASP A 84 -19.02 -12.30 16.01
CA ASP A 84 -18.31 -11.45 15.07
C ASP A 84 -17.03 -10.93 15.73
N LEU A 85 -15.86 -11.36 15.24
CA LEU A 85 -14.56 -10.83 15.64
C LEU A 85 -14.27 -9.56 14.83
N LYS A 86 -14.22 -8.43 15.52
CA LYS A 86 -13.85 -7.12 14.96
C LYS A 86 -12.55 -6.69 15.62
N VAL A 87 -11.62 -6.11 14.85
CA VAL A 87 -10.37 -5.59 15.42
C VAL A 87 -10.67 -4.58 16.53
N ILE A 88 -10.07 -4.79 17.70
CA ILE A 88 -10.19 -3.89 18.84
C ILE A 88 -8.82 -3.29 19.11
N ASN A 89 -8.69 -1.96 19.04
CA ASN A 89 -7.53 -1.28 19.60
C ASN A 89 -7.58 -1.38 21.14
N PRO A 90 -6.66 -2.11 21.78
CA PRO A 90 -6.70 -2.30 23.22
C PRO A 90 -6.31 -1.04 23.99
N PHE A 91 -5.86 0.02 23.32
CA PHE A 91 -5.49 1.32 23.89
C PHE A 91 -6.53 2.42 23.66
N ASP A 92 -7.67 2.09 23.04
CA ASP A 92 -8.73 3.05 22.72
C ASP A 92 -9.59 3.37 23.95
N PHE A 93 -9.04 4.20 24.84
CA PHE A 93 -9.70 4.68 26.05
C PHE A 93 -9.06 5.99 26.54
N PHE A 94 -9.76 6.69 27.44
CA PHE A 94 -9.26 7.90 28.11
C PHE A 94 -8.91 7.59 29.55
N VAL A 95 -7.92 8.28 30.10
CA VAL A 95 -7.56 8.18 31.51
C VAL A 95 -7.83 9.52 32.16
N GLU A 96 -8.45 9.52 33.34
CA GLU A 96 -8.63 10.74 34.14
C GLU A 96 -7.28 11.40 34.46
N GLU A 97 -7.23 12.72 34.47
CA GLU A 97 -5.99 13.51 34.64
C GLU A 97 -5.17 13.07 35.88
N TYR A 98 -5.84 12.84 37.02
CA TYR A 98 -5.17 12.43 38.25
C TYR A 98 -4.59 11.00 38.21
N ALA A 99 -5.00 10.18 37.25
CA ALA A 99 -4.55 8.81 37.05
C ALA A 99 -3.69 8.64 35.79
N GLU A 100 -3.39 9.73 35.07
CA GLU A 100 -2.59 9.70 33.84
C GLU A 100 -1.20 9.11 34.08
N ASN A 101 -0.60 9.41 35.24
CA ASN A 101 0.71 8.91 35.63
C ASN A 101 0.61 7.96 36.83
N PHE A 102 1.32 6.83 36.77
CA PHE A 102 1.47 5.92 37.89
C PHE A 102 2.69 6.36 38.74
N PRO A 103 2.63 6.33 40.08
CA PRO A 103 1.50 5.88 40.92
C PRO A 103 0.44 6.97 41.14
N PHE A 104 -0.83 6.56 41.17
CA PHE A 104 -1.97 7.41 41.54
C PHE A 104 -2.78 6.80 42.70
N SER A 105 -3.73 7.56 43.24
CA SER A 105 -4.69 7.08 44.24
C SER A 105 -6.12 7.26 43.75
N TYR A 106 -6.94 6.22 43.89
CA TYR A 106 -8.38 6.30 43.60
C TYR A 106 -9.08 7.32 44.49
N ASP A 107 -10.08 8.00 43.94
CA ASP A 107 -11.06 8.76 44.72
C ASP A 107 -11.67 7.89 45.84
N LYS A 108 -12.04 8.51 46.97
CA LYS A 108 -12.50 7.80 48.17
C LYS A 108 -13.77 6.98 47.92
N VAL A 109 -14.71 7.49 47.12
CA VAL A 109 -15.96 6.79 46.81
C VAL A 109 -15.67 5.60 45.91
N LEU A 110 -14.95 5.85 44.82
CA LEU A 110 -14.55 4.80 43.88
C LEU A 110 -13.71 3.70 44.56
N LYS A 111 -12.79 4.07 45.45
CA LYS A 111 -11.98 3.12 46.22
C LYS A 111 -12.84 2.20 47.09
N LYS A 112 -13.93 2.72 47.66
CA LYS A 112 -14.87 1.92 48.47
C LYS A 112 -15.64 0.93 47.59
N GLU A 113 -16.05 1.33 46.41
CA GLU A 113 -16.72 0.47 45.42
C GLU A 113 -15.78 -0.61 44.88
N LEU A 114 -14.50 -0.28 44.71
CA LEU A 114 -13.44 -1.20 44.26
C LEU A 114 -12.85 -2.07 45.38
N ALA A 115 -13.34 -1.97 46.62
CA ALA A 115 -12.74 -2.64 47.78
C ALA A 115 -12.50 -4.17 47.60
N PRO A 116 -13.41 -4.96 47.01
CA PRO A 116 -13.17 -6.38 46.75
C PRO A 116 -11.95 -6.64 45.83
N TYR A 117 -11.70 -5.72 44.89
CA TYR A 117 -10.65 -5.82 43.87
C TYR A 117 -9.30 -5.26 44.32
N LEU A 118 -9.26 -4.60 45.49
CA LEU A 118 -8.05 -4.08 46.12
C LEU A 118 -7.50 -5.00 47.23
N LYS A 119 -8.18 -6.13 47.49
CA LYS A 119 -7.81 -7.02 48.59
C LYS A 119 -6.50 -7.77 48.28
N VAL A 120 -5.43 -7.34 48.94
CA VAL A 120 -4.08 -7.91 48.85
C VAL A 120 -3.97 -9.18 49.70
N LYS A 121 -3.43 -10.28 49.16
CA LYS A 121 -2.87 -11.37 49.97
C LYS A 121 -1.46 -11.00 50.42
N LYS A 122 -1.13 -11.23 51.70
CA LYS A 122 0.17 -10.87 52.28
C LYS A 122 1.30 -11.51 51.44
N PRO A 123 2.22 -10.72 50.85
CA PRO A 123 3.22 -11.26 49.94
C PRO A 123 4.20 -12.17 50.67
N GLY A 124 4.44 -13.36 50.13
CA GLY A 124 5.40 -14.34 50.67
C GLY A 124 6.86 -14.00 50.37
N LYS A 125 7.75 -14.95 50.67
CA LYS A 125 9.22 -14.79 50.56
C LYS A 125 9.73 -14.49 49.14
N LEU A 126 8.97 -14.84 48.10
CA LEU A 126 9.34 -14.63 46.70
C LEU A 126 8.63 -13.43 46.07
N LEU A 127 7.34 -13.24 46.35
CA LEU A 127 6.58 -12.11 45.84
C LEU A 127 7.09 -10.78 46.40
N ALA A 128 7.44 -10.71 47.69
CA ALA A 128 7.90 -9.46 48.31
C ALA A 128 9.20 -8.91 47.69
N PRO A 129 10.26 -9.71 47.45
CA PRO A 129 11.42 -9.27 46.66
C PRO A 129 11.09 -8.95 45.20
N TYR A 130 10.24 -9.75 44.55
CA TYR A 130 9.87 -9.52 43.15
C TYR A 130 9.20 -8.15 42.95
N LEU A 131 8.29 -7.76 43.85
CA LEU A 131 7.65 -6.44 43.84
C LEU A 131 8.64 -5.26 43.96
N LYS A 132 9.84 -5.48 44.52
CA LYS A 132 10.90 -4.45 44.58
C LYS A 132 11.68 -4.31 43.28
N THR A 133 11.61 -5.31 42.38
CA THR A 133 12.25 -5.25 41.05
C THR A 133 11.44 -4.46 40.03
N ILE A 134 10.17 -4.17 40.34
CA ILE A 134 9.29 -3.41 39.46
C ILE A 134 9.61 -1.93 39.64
N ASP A 135 9.98 -1.28 38.54
CA ASP A 135 10.28 0.15 38.50
C ASP A 135 9.00 0.98 38.66
N LYS A 136 8.97 1.81 39.70
CA LYS A 136 7.84 2.68 40.07
C LYS A 136 8.11 4.15 39.77
N THR A 137 9.15 4.45 38.99
CA THR A 137 9.43 5.81 38.52
C THR A 137 8.20 6.37 37.82
N PRO A 138 7.75 7.59 38.19
CA PRO A 138 6.57 8.20 37.61
C PRO A 138 6.62 8.23 36.09
N ARG A 139 5.60 7.67 35.45
CA ARG A 139 5.40 7.63 34.00
C ARG A 139 3.93 7.44 33.68
N ARG A 140 3.55 7.55 32.40
CA ARG A 140 2.16 7.32 31.98
C ARG A 140 1.69 5.94 32.41
N THR A 141 0.50 5.85 33.01
CA THR A 141 -0.05 4.61 33.57
C THR A 141 -0.09 3.48 32.54
N VAL A 142 -0.43 3.79 31.28
CA VAL A 142 -0.44 2.81 30.18
C VAL A 142 0.95 2.25 29.90
N GLU A 143 1.98 3.10 29.83
CA GLU A 143 3.38 2.65 29.62
C GLU A 143 3.86 1.77 30.77
N PHE A 144 3.49 2.13 32.01
CA PHE A 144 3.78 1.31 33.18
C PHE A 144 3.12 -0.07 33.08
N LEU A 145 1.85 -0.15 32.69
CA LEU A 145 1.12 -1.41 32.52
C LEU A 145 1.72 -2.29 31.41
N VAL A 146 2.09 -1.69 30.27
CA VAL A 146 2.78 -2.38 29.17
C VAL A 146 4.12 -2.96 29.66
N ALA A 147 4.94 -2.15 30.34
CA ALA A 147 6.22 -2.59 30.86
C ALA A 147 6.08 -3.72 31.91
N LEU A 148 5.08 -3.62 32.79
CA LEU A 148 4.80 -4.63 33.80
C LEU A 148 4.36 -5.97 33.18
N ASN A 149 3.47 -5.92 32.19
CA ASN A 149 2.97 -7.12 31.52
C ASN A 149 4.08 -7.82 30.72
N ALA A 150 4.87 -7.04 29.96
CA ALA A 150 6.02 -7.55 29.22
C ALA A 150 7.11 -8.15 30.14
N LYS A 151 7.35 -7.53 31.30
CA LYS A 151 8.26 -8.08 32.31
C LYS A 151 7.79 -9.44 32.82
N LEU A 152 6.50 -9.56 33.17
CA LEU A 152 5.97 -10.82 33.70
C LEU A 152 6.00 -11.94 32.66
N TYR A 153 5.69 -11.62 31.39
CA TYR A 153 5.83 -12.53 30.26
C TYR A 153 7.27 -13.05 30.09
N SER A 154 8.27 -12.18 30.24
CA SER A 154 9.69 -12.56 30.17
C SER A 154 10.14 -13.40 31.38
N ASP A 155 9.60 -13.12 32.56
CA ASP A 155 10.05 -13.74 33.82
C ASP A 155 9.38 -15.10 34.12
N VAL A 156 8.24 -15.42 33.49
CA VAL A 156 7.44 -16.64 33.75
C VAL A 156 7.13 -17.37 32.45
N GLY A 157 7.70 -18.57 32.27
CA GLY A 157 7.43 -19.43 31.12
C GLY A 157 6.03 -20.04 31.13
N TYR A 158 5.44 -20.22 29.94
CA TYR A 158 4.11 -20.82 29.78
C TYR A 158 4.18 -22.35 29.72
N VAL A 159 3.32 -23.03 30.48
CA VAL A 159 3.13 -24.50 30.44
C VAL A 159 1.66 -24.89 30.52
N ILE A 160 1.26 -25.94 29.81
CA ILE A 160 -0.08 -26.53 29.91
C ILE A 160 -0.14 -27.42 31.15
N ARG A 161 -1.19 -27.27 31.96
CA ARG A 161 -1.35 -28.00 33.23
C ARG A 161 -2.72 -28.64 33.35
N MET A 162 -2.71 -29.94 33.64
CA MET A 162 -3.94 -30.73 33.85
C MET A 162 -4.37 -30.78 35.32
N GLU A 163 -3.50 -30.42 36.28
CA GLU A 163 -3.90 -30.47 37.69
C GLU A 163 -5.00 -29.44 38.00
N PRO A 164 -5.94 -29.73 38.89
CA PRO A 164 -6.96 -28.77 39.28
C PRO A 164 -6.38 -27.64 40.14
N GLY A 165 -7.04 -26.47 40.09
CA GLY A 165 -6.69 -25.31 40.92
C GLY A 165 -5.60 -24.41 40.34
N ILE A 166 -5.34 -23.30 41.03
CA ILE A 166 -4.42 -22.23 40.59
C ILE A 166 -3.22 -22.21 41.53
N GLN A 167 -2.02 -22.04 40.98
CA GLN A 167 -0.79 -21.84 41.76
C GLN A 167 -0.88 -20.55 42.56
N THR A 168 -0.34 -20.58 43.78
CA THR A 168 -0.12 -19.33 44.49
C THR A 168 1.01 -18.54 43.81
N PRO A 169 1.03 -17.20 43.93
CA PRO A 169 2.13 -16.38 43.40
C PRO A 169 3.53 -16.88 43.77
N GLU A 170 3.70 -17.44 44.96
CA GLU A 170 4.95 -18.02 45.45
C GLU A 170 5.37 -19.26 44.66
N VAL A 171 4.43 -20.14 44.30
CA VAL A 171 4.72 -21.34 43.51
C VAL A 171 5.11 -20.94 42.10
N THR A 172 4.35 -20.05 41.47
CA THR A 172 4.64 -19.57 40.11
C THR A 172 6.01 -18.88 40.03
N LEU A 173 6.35 -18.02 40.99
CA LEU A 173 7.66 -17.37 41.05
C LEU A 173 8.81 -18.33 41.41
N ALA A 174 8.56 -19.37 42.21
CA ALA A 174 9.55 -20.39 42.53
C ALA A 174 9.90 -21.23 41.31
N GLN A 175 8.88 -21.63 40.54
CA GLN A 175 9.04 -22.47 39.35
C GLN A 175 9.44 -21.67 38.12
N ARG A 176 9.15 -20.36 38.09
CA ARG A 176 9.22 -19.50 36.89
C ARG A 176 8.46 -20.07 35.70
N MET A 177 7.41 -20.85 35.98
CA MET A 177 6.55 -21.47 34.99
C MET A 177 5.12 -21.51 35.52
N GLY A 178 4.14 -21.35 34.63
CA GLY A 178 2.73 -21.43 34.97
C GLY A 178 1.82 -21.59 33.75
N SER A 179 0.58 -22.02 34.00
CA SER A 179 -0.50 -21.95 33.01
C SER A 179 -1.11 -20.54 32.97
N CYS A 180 -2.00 -20.26 32.00
CA CYS A 180 -2.63 -18.94 31.86
C CYS A 180 -3.29 -18.43 33.14
N ARG A 181 -4.02 -19.30 33.85
CA ARG A 181 -4.63 -18.99 35.15
C ARG A 181 -3.62 -18.70 36.27
N ASP A 182 -2.42 -19.26 36.21
CA ASP A 182 -1.38 -19.05 37.23
C ASP A 182 -0.74 -17.66 37.03
N SER A 183 -0.34 -17.34 35.79
CA SER A 183 0.24 -16.04 35.43
C SER A 183 -0.77 -14.89 35.60
N ALA A 184 -2.03 -15.10 35.22
CA ALA A 184 -3.10 -14.12 35.43
C ALA A 184 -3.31 -13.80 36.92
N TYR A 185 -3.33 -14.83 37.78
CA TYR A 185 -3.52 -14.61 39.21
C TYR A 185 -2.30 -13.94 39.87
N LEU A 186 -1.08 -14.30 39.44
CA LEU A 186 0.13 -13.60 39.86
C LEU A 186 0.08 -12.11 39.48
N LEU A 187 -0.34 -11.77 38.25
CA LEU A 187 -0.49 -10.39 37.82
C LEU A 187 -1.53 -9.63 38.65
N VAL A 188 -2.70 -10.24 38.92
CA VAL A 188 -3.73 -9.65 39.80
C VAL A 188 -3.15 -9.31 41.17
N GLN A 189 -2.39 -10.22 41.80
CA GLN A 189 -1.79 -9.96 43.11
C GLN A 189 -0.69 -8.90 43.05
N ILE A 190 0.09 -8.83 41.97
CA ILE A 190 1.08 -7.78 41.77
C ILE A 190 0.40 -6.42 41.70
N LEU A 191 -0.60 -6.25 40.83
CA LEU A 191 -1.35 -5.01 40.66
C LEU A 191 -1.98 -4.53 41.96
N ARG A 192 -2.61 -5.43 42.73
CA ARG A 192 -3.18 -5.12 44.05
C ARG A 192 -2.14 -4.65 45.05
N ASN A 193 -0.97 -5.30 45.11
CA ASN A 193 0.15 -4.87 45.96
C ASN A 193 0.72 -3.51 45.53
N MET A 194 0.47 -3.08 44.30
CA MET A 194 0.83 -1.76 43.77
C MET A 194 -0.27 -0.71 43.95
N GLY A 195 -1.37 -1.07 44.63
CA GLY A 195 -2.48 -0.17 44.92
C GLY A 195 -3.51 -0.06 43.81
N LEU A 196 -3.42 -0.88 42.75
CA LEU A 196 -4.35 -0.89 41.63
C LEU A 196 -5.42 -1.97 41.83
N ALA A 197 -6.68 -1.62 41.57
CA ALA A 197 -7.80 -2.56 41.64
C ALA A 197 -7.72 -3.53 40.46
N ALA A 198 -7.66 -4.84 40.74
CA ALA A 198 -7.51 -5.86 39.72
C ALA A 198 -8.45 -7.05 39.94
N ARG A 199 -8.91 -7.67 38.85
CA ARG A 199 -9.79 -8.84 38.83
C ARG A 199 -9.25 -9.94 37.92
N PHE A 200 -9.59 -11.17 38.26
CA PHE A 200 -9.27 -12.36 37.47
C PHE A 200 -10.40 -12.60 36.46
N VAL A 201 -10.05 -12.87 35.21
CA VAL A 201 -11.02 -13.16 34.15
C VAL A 201 -10.79 -14.55 33.61
N SER A 202 -11.86 -15.34 33.54
CA SER A 202 -11.91 -16.61 32.81
C SER A 202 -12.74 -16.39 31.54
N GLY A 203 -12.24 -16.86 30.40
CA GLY A 203 -12.84 -16.61 29.11
C GLY A 203 -12.48 -17.64 28.05
N TYR A 204 -12.91 -17.38 26.82
CA TYR A 204 -12.34 -18.01 25.63
C TYR A 204 -11.26 -17.11 25.06
N LEU A 205 -10.20 -17.71 24.52
CA LEU A 205 -9.27 -17.07 23.62
C LEU A 205 -9.45 -17.70 22.25
N ILE A 206 -9.82 -16.89 21.26
CA ILE A 206 -9.84 -17.27 19.85
C ILE A 206 -8.64 -16.62 19.18
N GLN A 207 -7.77 -17.42 18.57
CA GLN A 207 -6.66 -16.93 17.78
C GLN A 207 -6.76 -17.47 16.36
N LEU A 208 -6.99 -16.56 15.43
CA LEU A 208 -7.03 -16.88 14.02
C LEU A 208 -5.61 -16.81 13.44
N LYS A 209 -5.32 -17.73 12.53
CA LYS A 209 -4.13 -17.68 11.70
C LYS A 209 -4.14 -16.38 10.89
N ALA A 210 -3.06 -15.60 11.01
CA ALA A 210 -2.84 -14.41 10.21
C ALA A 210 -2.68 -14.78 8.73
N ASP A 211 -3.21 -13.95 7.84
CA ASP A 211 -3.11 -14.17 6.39
C ASP A 211 -1.66 -14.09 5.89
N VAL A 212 -0.91 -13.14 6.45
CA VAL A 212 0.48 -12.87 6.08
C VAL A 212 1.36 -13.10 7.31
N LYS A 213 2.38 -13.93 7.17
CA LYS A 213 3.35 -14.16 8.24
C LYS A 213 4.19 -12.90 8.45
N SER A 214 4.27 -12.44 9.70
CA SER A 214 5.13 -11.31 10.05
C SER A 214 6.61 -11.66 9.84
N LEU A 215 7.40 -10.69 9.40
CA LEU A 215 8.84 -10.88 9.19
C LEU A 215 9.65 -10.71 10.49
N ASP A 216 9.31 -9.75 11.35
CA ASP A 216 10.04 -9.46 12.62
C ASP A 216 9.17 -9.63 13.88
N GLY A 217 7.88 -9.97 13.73
CA GLY A 217 6.95 -10.19 14.84
C GLY A 217 6.90 -11.64 15.32
N PRO A 218 6.31 -11.92 16.50
CA PRO A 218 6.05 -13.29 16.91
C PRO A 218 5.26 -14.02 15.83
N SER A 219 5.66 -15.25 15.51
CA SER A 219 4.87 -16.14 14.67
C SER A 219 3.51 -16.28 15.34
N GLY A 220 2.46 -15.70 14.74
CA GLY A 220 1.10 -15.87 15.20
C GLY A 220 0.69 -17.36 15.14
N ALA A 221 -0.58 -17.65 15.43
CA ALA A 221 -1.07 -19.01 15.38
C ALA A 221 -0.82 -19.67 14.00
N GLU A 222 -0.29 -20.90 13.98
CA GLU A 222 -0.04 -21.64 12.72
C GLU A 222 -1.34 -22.17 12.10
N SER A 223 -2.39 -22.33 12.92
CA SER A 223 -3.75 -22.67 12.54
C SER A 223 -4.74 -21.89 13.40
N ASP A 224 -5.99 -21.77 12.96
CA ASP A 224 -7.04 -21.26 13.83
C ASP A 224 -7.21 -22.18 15.04
N PHE A 225 -7.26 -21.60 16.23
CA PHE A 225 -7.52 -22.37 17.43
C PHE A 225 -8.30 -21.57 18.47
N THR A 226 -8.89 -22.30 19.40
CA THR A 226 -9.54 -21.70 20.56
C THR A 226 -9.35 -22.56 21.78
N ASP A 227 -9.14 -21.91 22.91
CA ASP A 227 -8.98 -22.54 24.21
C ASP A 227 -9.72 -21.76 25.30
N LEU A 228 -10.00 -22.44 26.41
CA LEU A 228 -10.31 -21.75 27.66
C LEU A 228 -9.05 -21.03 28.14
N HIS A 229 -9.19 -19.74 28.42
CA HIS A 229 -8.08 -18.89 28.78
C HIS A 229 -8.38 -18.04 30.00
N ALA A 230 -7.34 -17.49 30.61
CA ALA A 230 -7.46 -16.60 31.74
C ALA A 230 -6.47 -15.44 31.65
N TRP A 231 -6.91 -14.26 32.06
CA TRP A 231 -6.13 -13.03 32.07
C TRP A 231 -6.48 -12.15 33.27
N ALA A 232 -5.76 -11.05 33.45
CA ALA A 232 -6.02 -10.07 34.49
C ALA A 232 -6.67 -8.83 33.89
N GLU A 233 -7.60 -8.22 34.62
CA GLU A 233 -8.09 -6.88 34.29
C GLU A 233 -7.78 -5.90 35.43
N VAL A 234 -7.37 -4.68 35.07
CA VAL A 234 -7.09 -3.58 36.00
C VAL A 234 -8.09 -2.45 35.78
N TYR A 235 -8.60 -1.86 36.87
CA TYR A 235 -9.51 -0.73 36.77
C TYR A 235 -8.71 0.59 36.77
N ILE A 236 -8.78 1.34 35.66
CA ILE A 236 -8.16 2.65 35.53
C ILE A 236 -9.28 3.71 35.41
N PRO A 237 -9.26 4.77 36.24
CA PRO A 237 -10.24 5.86 36.14
C PRO A 237 -10.27 6.46 34.73
N GLY A 238 -11.47 6.64 34.18
CA GLY A 238 -11.69 7.05 32.79
C GLY A 238 -11.77 5.86 31.82
N ALA A 239 -10.82 4.92 31.91
CA ALA A 239 -10.72 3.80 30.97
C ALA A 239 -11.62 2.62 31.33
N GLY A 240 -11.96 2.47 32.62
CA GLY A 240 -12.67 1.32 33.15
C GLY A 240 -11.75 0.10 33.30
N TRP A 241 -12.29 -1.09 33.05
CA TRP A 241 -11.53 -2.35 33.13
C TRP A 241 -10.70 -2.59 31.87
N VAL A 242 -9.37 -2.61 32.03
CA VAL A 242 -8.40 -2.84 30.95
C VAL A 242 -7.79 -4.22 31.12
N GLY A 243 -7.85 -5.06 30.08
CA GLY A 243 -7.35 -6.43 30.11
C GLY A 243 -5.87 -6.54 29.74
N LEU A 244 -5.12 -7.32 30.52
CA LEU A 244 -3.72 -7.66 30.34
C LEU A 244 -3.55 -9.17 30.34
N ASP A 245 -2.95 -9.69 29.28
CA ASP A 245 -2.63 -11.10 29.16
C ASP A 245 -1.13 -11.33 29.41
N PRO A 246 -0.75 -11.81 30.61
CA PRO A 246 0.65 -12.03 30.95
C PRO A 246 1.26 -13.25 30.25
N THR A 247 0.47 -14.06 29.55
CA THR A 247 0.98 -15.20 28.77
C THR A 247 1.49 -14.81 27.40
N SER A 248 0.98 -13.72 26.83
CA SER A 248 1.44 -13.14 25.56
C SER A 248 2.27 -11.86 25.77
N GLY A 249 2.19 -11.25 26.94
CA GLY A 249 2.77 -9.93 27.20
C GLY A 249 1.97 -8.78 26.56
N LEU A 250 0.81 -9.06 25.97
CA LEU A 250 -0.03 -8.11 25.26
C LEU A 250 -1.28 -7.73 26.07
N PHE A 251 -1.90 -6.62 25.68
CA PHE A 251 -3.23 -6.29 26.17
C PHE A 251 -4.27 -7.17 25.46
N THR A 252 -5.42 -7.38 26.09
CA THR A 252 -6.49 -8.23 25.53
C THR A 252 -7.09 -7.59 24.27
N GLY A 253 -7.15 -8.38 23.19
CA GLY A 253 -7.72 -7.97 21.90
C GLY A 253 -9.09 -8.61 21.64
N GLU A 254 -9.49 -8.64 20.37
CA GLU A 254 -10.77 -9.18 19.92
C GLU A 254 -10.95 -10.67 20.15
N GLY A 255 -9.86 -11.42 20.26
CA GLY A 255 -9.89 -12.86 20.55
C GLY A 255 -10.27 -13.18 21.99
N HIS A 256 -10.18 -12.23 22.93
CA HIS A 256 -10.45 -12.43 24.35
C HIS A 256 -11.94 -12.22 24.65
N ILE A 257 -12.68 -13.33 24.79
CA ILE A 257 -14.12 -13.30 25.07
C ILE A 257 -14.35 -13.60 26.57
N PRO A 258 -14.63 -12.59 27.41
CA PRO A 258 -14.82 -12.79 28.84
C PRO A 258 -16.08 -13.61 29.10
N LEU A 259 -15.98 -14.61 29.97
CA LEU A 259 -17.12 -15.41 30.44
C LEU A 259 -17.48 -15.04 31.89
N ALA A 260 -16.46 -14.96 32.76
CA ALA A 260 -16.61 -14.54 34.15
C ALA A 260 -15.41 -13.72 34.61
N ALA A 261 -15.67 -12.54 35.17
CA ALA A 261 -14.67 -11.67 35.78
C ALA A 261 -14.97 -11.49 37.27
N THR A 262 -14.04 -11.90 38.14
CA THR A 262 -14.25 -11.92 39.60
C THR A 262 -13.00 -11.45 40.35
N PRO A 263 -13.14 -10.92 41.58
CA PRO A 263 -11.97 -10.60 42.40
C PRO A 263 -11.13 -11.83 42.74
N GLU A 264 -11.77 -12.95 43.10
CA GLU A 264 -11.06 -14.18 43.44
C GLU A 264 -11.34 -15.26 42.39
N PRO A 265 -10.33 -16.01 41.96
CA PRO A 265 -10.44 -16.90 40.81
C PRO A 265 -11.31 -18.14 41.08
N GLU A 266 -11.49 -18.54 42.33
CA GLU A 266 -12.40 -19.65 42.71
C GLU A 266 -13.85 -19.36 42.30
N SER A 267 -14.21 -18.07 42.18
CA SER A 267 -15.52 -17.63 41.71
C SER A 267 -15.64 -17.57 40.19
N ALA A 268 -14.53 -17.64 39.45
CA ALA A 268 -14.49 -17.60 37.98
C ALA A 268 -14.44 -19.00 37.34
N GLY A 269 -14.45 -20.08 38.13
CA GLY A 269 -14.40 -21.45 37.61
C GLY A 269 -15.48 -21.72 36.55
N PRO A 270 -15.12 -22.24 35.36
CA PRO A 270 -16.05 -22.44 34.24
C PRO A 270 -17.12 -23.48 34.55
N ILE A 271 -16.75 -24.54 35.27
CA ILE A 271 -17.64 -25.58 35.79
C ILE A 271 -17.29 -25.78 37.26
N TYR A 272 -18.27 -25.62 38.15
CA TYR A 272 -18.10 -25.82 39.59
C TYR A 272 -19.20 -26.71 40.15
N GLY A 273 -18.84 -27.75 40.88
CA GLY A 273 -19.76 -28.67 41.52
C GLY A 273 -19.01 -29.86 42.11
N PHE A 274 -19.71 -30.64 42.93
CA PHE A 274 -19.19 -31.86 43.54
C PHE A 274 -19.90 -33.08 42.96
N ALA A 275 -19.14 -34.15 42.78
CA ALA A 275 -19.61 -35.45 42.36
C ALA A 275 -19.38 -36.47 43.48
N GLU A 276 -20.26 -37.46 43.62
CA GLU A 276 -20.00 -38.63 44.47
C GLU A 276 -18.70 -39.32 44.00
N LYS A 277 -17.95 -39.91 44.93
CA LYS A 277 -16.66 -40.53 44.62
C LYS A 277 -16.84 -41.69 43.61
N ALA A 278 -16.29 -41.50 42.42
CA ALA A 278 -16.24 -42.45 41.31
C ALA A 278 -14.91 -42.31 40.56
N LYS A 279 -14.56 -43.32 39.75
CA LYS A 279 -13.52 -43.13 38.74
C LYS A 279 -14.16 -42.41 37.57
N SER A 280 -13.49 -41.39 37.05
CA SER A 280 -13.97 -40.61 35.92
C SER A 280 -12.93 -40.58 34.82
N GLU A 281 -13.36 -40.84 33.59
CA GLU A 281 -12.64 -40.48 32.38
C GLU A 281 -13.05 -39.07 31.97
N PHE A 282 -12.04 -38.22 31.74
CA PHE A 282 -12.23 -36.84 31.33
C PHE A 282 -11.78 -36.67 29.88
N SER A 283 -12.67 -36.13 29.05
CA SER A 283 -12.37 -35.76 27.67
C SER A 283 -12.93 -34.37 27.39
N PHE A 284 -12.18 -33.57 26.63
CA PHE A 284 -12.65 -32.28 26.16
C PHE A 284 -12.34 -32.10 24.68
N HIS A 285 -13.16 -31.30 24.01
CA HIS A 285 -12.98 -30.88 22.64
C HIS A 285 -13.28 -29.39 22.55
N MET A 286 -12.39 -28.65 21.91
CA MET A 286 -12.60 -27.27 21.52
C MET A 286 -12.23 -27.11 20.05
N GLY A 287 -13.08 -26.39 19.31
CA GLY A 287 -12.88 -26.14 17.89
C GLY A 287 -13.40 -24.77 17.52
N VAL A 288 -12.77 -24.15 16.54
CA VAL A 288 -13.21 -22.90 15.94
C VAL A 288 -13.26 -23.05 14.42
N GLU A 289 -14.31 -22.50 13.82
CA GLU A 289 -14.51 -22.48 12.37
C GLU A 289 -14.86 -21.07 11.93
N ARG A 290 -14.30 -20.63 10.81
CA ARG A 290 -14.69 -19.37 10.15
C ARG A 290 -15.96 -19.62 9.33
N VAL A 291 -17.08 -19.07 9.78
CA VAL A 291 -18.41 -19.26 9.16
C VAL A 291 -18.66 -18.26 8.03
N LEU A 292 -18.17 -17.03 8.21
CA LEU A 292 -18.27 -15.97 7.21
C LEU A 292 -16.99 -15.14 7.22
N GLU A 293 -16.33 -15.09 6.07
CA GLU A 293 -15.18 -14.22 5.82
C GLU A 293 -15.57 -13.17 4.79
N THR A 294 -15.58 -11.90 5.21
CA THR A 294 -15.71 -10.79 4.27
C THR A 294 -14.44 -10.67 3.41
N PRO A 295 -14.55 -10.38 2.10
CA PRO A 295 -13.41 -10.24 1.20
C PRO A 295 -12.38 -9.24 1.74
N ARG A 296 -11.12 -9.67 1.92
CA ARG A 296 -10.07 -8.83 2.48
C ARG A 296 -8.84 -8.79 1.60
N VAL A 297 -8.18 -7.63 1.58
CA VAL A 297 -7.03 -7.35 0.72
C VAL A 297 -5.79 -8.19 1.06
N THR A 298 -5.66 -8.65 2.30
CA THR A 298 -4.55 -9.48 2.77
C THR A 298 -4.63 -10.94 2.32
N LEU A 299 -5.83 -11.42 2.01
CA LEU A 299 -6.10 -12.73 1.44
C LEU A 299 -7.31 -12.62 0.49
N PRO A 300 -7.11 -12.06 -0.72
CA PRO A 300 -8.23 -11.67 -1.57
C PRO A 300 -8.97 -12.86 -2.16
N TYR A 301 -8.30 -14.00 -2.35
CA TYR A 301 -8.88 -15.19 -2.98
C TYR A 301 -8.52 -16.48 -2.25
N GLN A 302 -9.51 -17.37 -2.11
CA GLN A 302 -9.31 -18.74 -1.65
C GLN A 302 -8.62 -19.58 -2.73
N GLY A 303 -8.01 -20.71 -2.35
CA GLY A 303 -7.23 -21.56 -3.26
C GLY A 303 -8.00 -22.01 -4.50
N GLU A 304 -9.23 -22.51 -4.34
CA GLU A 304 -10.07 -22.97 -5.45
C GLU A 304 -10.46 -21.83 -6.42
N ASP A 305 -10.72 -20.64 -5.87
CA ASP A 305 -11.06 -19.46 -6.65
C ASP A 305 -9.86 -18.95 -7.43
N TRP A 306 -8.68 -18.95 -6.81
CA TRP A 306 -7.44 -18.59 -7.47
C TRP A 306 -7.11 -19.56 -8.60
N ASP A 307 -7.24 -20.87 -8.39
CA ASP A 307 -6.99 -21.87 -9.43
C ASP A 307 -7.93 -21.71 -10.63
N ARG A 308 -9.19 -21.30 -10.40
CA ARG A 308 -10.13 -20.95 -11.49
C ARG A 308 -9.65 -19.73 -12.27
N ILE A 309 -9.18 -18.69 -11.59
CA ILE A 309 -8.65 -17.48 -12.22
C ILE A 309 -7.41 -17.80 -13.07
N ILE A 310 -6.53 -18.68 -12.58
CA ILE A 310 -5.37 -19.17 -13.36
C ILE A 310 -5.83 -19.84 -14.65
N ARG A 311 -6.79 -20.77 -14.58
CA ARG A 311 -7.36 -21.43 -15.77
C ARG A 311 -8.04 -20.44 -16.72
N LEU A 312 -8.69 -19.40 -16.20
CA LEU A 312 -9.29 -18.34 -17.01
C LEU A 312 -8.21 -17.56 -17.77
N GLY A 313 -7.13 -17.15 -17.11
CA GLY A 313 -6.00 -16.47 -17.75
C GLY A 313 -5.35 -17.30 -18.85
N ASP A 314 -5.13 -18.60 -18.62
CA ASP A 314 -4.64 -19.54 -19.65
C ASP A 314 -5.58 -19.63 -20.86
N SER A 315 -6.89 -19.55 -20.62
CA SER A 315 -7.90 -19.55 -21.69
C SER A 315 -7.86 -18.26 -22.52
N ILE A 316 -7.60 -17.11 -21.89
CA ILE A 316 -7.44 -15.81 -22.56
C ILE A 316 -6.18 -15.84 -23.43
N ASP A 317 -5.06 -16.35 -22.91
CA ASP A 317 -3.82 -16.53 -23.67
C ASP A 317 -4.02 -17.36 -24.94
N LYS A 318 -4.78 -18.46 -24.84
CA LYS A 318 -5.11 -19.29 -26.01
C LYS A 318 -5.89 -18.50 -27.07
N ARG A 319 -6.81 -17.62 -26.66
CA ARG A 319 -7.56 -16.75 -27.59
C ARG A 319 -6.67 -15.66 -28.20
N ILE A 320 -5.81 -15.02 -27.41
CA ILE A 320 -4.82 -14.03 -27.90
C ILE A 320 -3.98 -14.63 -29.02
N ARG A 321 -3.45 -15.85 -28.81
CA ARG A 321 -2.65 -16.57 -29.82
C ARG A 321 -3.47 -16.97 -31.02
N LYS A 322 -4.67 -17.54 -30.82
CA LYS A 322 -5.56 -17.98 -31.90
C LYS A 322 -5.92 -16.84 -32.85
N ASN A 323 -6.14 -15.64 -32.31
CA ASN A 323 -6.57 -14.47 -33.08
C ASN A 323 -5.40 -13.57 -33.55
N ASP A 324 -4.15 -14.00 -33.34
CA ASP A 324 -2.92 -13.24 -33.66
C ASP A 324 -2.96 -11.79 -33.16
N ILE A 325 -3.35 -11.56 -31.90
CA ILE A 325 -3.49 -10.21 -31.34
C ILE A 325 -2.11 -9.58 -31.08
N ARG A 326 -1.09 -10.40 -30.73
CA ARG A 326 0.29 -9.98 -30.40
C ARG A 326 0.38 -8.97 -29.25
N LEU A 327 -0.49 -9.12 -28.25
CA LEU A 327 -0.55 -8.28 -27.07
C LEU A 327 0.65 -8.54 -26.14
N THR A 328 1.25 -7.46 -25.66
CA THR A 328 2.19 -7.45 -24.53
C THR A 328 1.70 -6.51 -23.46
N ILE A 329 1.93 -6.86 -22.19
CA ILE A 329 1.53 -6.07 -21.03
C ILE A 329 2.77 -5.68 -20.22
N GLY A 330 2.98 -4.39 -20.06
CA GLY A 330 3.94 -3.81 -19.12
C GLY A 330 3.22 -3.18 -17.92
N GLY A 331 4.00 -2.80 -16.91
CA GLY A 331 3.47 -2.10 -15.75
C GLY A 331 4.52 -1.21 -15.09
N GLU A 332 4.02 -0.18 -14.42
CA GLU A 332 4.79 0.73 -13.57
C GLU A 332 4.32 0.64 -12.10
N PRO A 333 4.40 -0.55 -11.44
CA PRO A 333 4.01 -0.70 -10.04
C PRO A 333 4.86 0.16 -9.11
N THR A 334 4.22 0.68 -8.06
CA THR A 334 4.83 1.62 -7.13
C THR A 334 4.79 1.11 -5.69
N PHE A 335 5.85 1.40 -4.93
CA PHE A 335 6.04 0.92 -3.56
C PHE A 335 6.50 2.03 -2.61
N VAL A 336 6.15 1.89 -1.34
CA VAL A 336 6.64 2.72 -0.24
C VAL A 336 7.21 1.89 0.90
N SER A 337 8.12 2.49 1.69
CA SER A 337 8.62 1.83 2.89
C SER A 337 7.52 1.67 3.93
N THR A 338 7.52 0.51 4.59
CA THR A 338 6.77 0.27 5.81
C THR A 338 7.52 0.77 7.04
N GLU A 339 8.81 1.07 6.89
CA GLU A 339 9.68 1.69 7.88
C GLU A 339 9.67 3.21 7.66
N ASN A 340 9.73 3.99 8.75
CA ASN A 340 9.82 5.46 8.68
C ASN A 340 8.82 6.13 7.72
N ARG A 341 7.56 5.68 7.74
CA ARG A 341 6.51 6.09 6.77
C ARG A 341 6.24 7.60 6.73
N GLU A 342 6.62 8.33 7.77
CA GLU A 342 6.44 9.78 7.89
C GLU A 342 7.58 10.58 7.25
N ALA A 343 8.66 9.91 6.81
CA ALA A 343 9.76 10.60 6.15
C ALA A 343 9.28 11.33 4.88
N PRO A 344 9.81 12.53 4.59
CA PRO A 344 9.48 13.28 3.39
C PRO A 344 9.56 12.47 2.09
N GLU A 345 10.58 11.60 1.96
CA GLU A 345 10.82 10.77 0.76
C GLU A 345 9.67 9.78 0.47
N TRP A 346 8.86 9.41 1.46
CA TRP A 346 7.72 8.50 1.29
C TRP A 346 6.37 9.22 1.17
N ASN A 347 6.37 10.55 1.27
CA ASN A 347 5.16 11.37 1.24
C ASN A 347 5.14 12.37 0.07
N PHE A 348 6.20 13.16 -0.11
CA PHE A 348 6.23 14.23 -1.13
C PHE A 348 7.60 14.41 -1.81
N ASP A 349 8.72 14.07 -1.16
CA ASP A 349 10.03 14.19 -1.79
C ASP A 349 10.25 13.08 -2.82
N ALA A 350 10.85 13.44 -3.95
CA ALA A 350 11.24 12.47 -4.97
C ALA A 350 12.46 11.66 -4.52
N LEU A 351 13.47 12.31 -3.92
CA LEU A 351 14.74 11.68 -3.57
C LEU A 351 14.85 11.42 -2.06
N GLY A 352 15.71 10.48 -1.69
CA GLY A 352 16.07 10.23 -0.31
C GLY A 352 16.99 9.00 -0.18
N PHE A 353 17.70 8.91 0.94
CA PHE A 353 18.74 7.89 1.14
C PHE A 353 18.14 6.50 1.32
N GLU A 354 17.08 6.37 2.12
CA GLU A 354 16.41 5.09 2.34
C GLU A 354 15.79 4.59 1.03
N LYS A 355 15.13 5.49 0.29
CA LYS A 355 14.55 5.21 -1.03
C LYS A 355 15.60 4.71 -2.01
N TYR A 356 16.75 5.37 -2.09
CA TYR A 356 17.88 4.93 -2.93
C TYR A 356 18.39 3.55 -2.51
N SER A 357 18.67 3.36 -1.21
CA SER A 357 19.20 2.09 -0.67
C SER A 357 18.25 0.91 -0.88
N LYS A 358 16.94 1.10 -0.66
CA LYS A 358 15.93 0.05 -0.90
C LYS A 358 15.75 -0.25 -2.38
N SER A 359 15.80 0.77 -3.24
CA SER A 359 15.72 0.58 -4.70
C SER A 359 16.90 -0.20 -5.24
N GLU A 360 18.11 0.07 -4.74
CA GLU A 360 19.31 -0.64 -5.16
C GLU A 360 19.30 -2.11 -4.72
N GLN A 361 18.79 -2.40 -3.52
CA GLN A 361 18.58 -3.77 -3.07
C GLN A 361 17.50 -4.48 -3.88
N LEU A 362 16.39 -3.78 -4.17
CA LEU A 362 15.28 -4.34 -4.94
C LEU A 362 15.72 -4.70 -6.37
N ILE A 363 16.41 -3.79 -7.08
CA ILE A 363 16.88 -4.08 -8.45
C ILE A 363 17.86 -5.27 -8.48
N LYS A 364 18.75 -5.38 -7.50
CA LYS A 364 19.68 -6.52 -7.38
C LYS A 364 18.94 -7.84 -7.11
N ARG A 365 17.92 -7.84 -6.24
CA ARG A 365 17.11 -9.04 -5.94
C ARG A 365 16.29 -9.47 -7.15
N LEU A 366 15.60 -8.53 -7.81
CA LEU A 366 14.86 -8.79 -9.05
C LEU A 366 15.80 -9.24 -10.18
N GLY A 367 16.99 -8.66 -10.28
CA GLY A 367 18.00 -9.04 -11.28
C GLY A 367 18.41 -10.51 -11.19
N LYS A 368 18.46 -11.10 -9.99
CA LYS A 368 18.75 -12.53 -9.80
C LYS A 368 17.67 -13.44 -10.39
N HIS A 369 16.42 -12.98 -10.43
CA HIS A 369 15.29 -13.74 -10.97
C HIS A 369 15.13 -13.54 -12.48
N PHE A 370 15.24 -12.30 -12.97
CA PHE A 370 14.86 -11.96 -14.35
C PHE A 370 16.02 -11.70 -15.30
N ALA A 371 17.21 -11.37 -14.78
CA ALA A 371 18.36 -10.93 -15.58
C ALA A 371 19.65 -11.70 -15.19
N PRO A 372 19.67 -13.04 -15.27
CA PRO A 372 20.89 -13.81 -15.01
C PRO A 372 21.97 -13.41 -16.03
N GLY A 373 23.17 -13.06 -15.56
CA GLY A 373 24.25 -12.52 -16.40
C GLY A 373 23.98 -11.11 -16.94
N GLY A 374 22.99 -10.40 -16.38
CA GLY A 374 22.65 -9.05 -16.74
C GLY A 374 23.61 -7.99 -16.17
N LEU A 375 23.47 -6.77 -16.67
CA LEU A 375 24.26 -5.61 -16.29
C LEU A 375 23.41 -4.61 -15.51
N LEU A 376 23.92 -4.14 -14.37
CA LEU A 376 23.33 -3.01 -13.63
C LEU A 376 24.02 -1.71 -14.06
N GLN A 377 23.23 -0.72 -14.46
CA GLN A 377 23.68 0.62 -14.84
C GLN A 377 22.87 1.69 -14.10
N TYR A 378 23.52 2.76 -13.67
CA TYR A 378 22.91 3.92 -13.03
C TYR A 378 22.76 5.05 -14.05
N GLY A 379 21.55 5.28 -14.52
CA GLY A 379 21.20 6.35 -15.45
C GLY A 379 20.67 7.60 -14.77
N GLN A 380 20.36 8.60 -15.59
CA GLN A 380 19.61 9.78 -15.18
C GLN A 380 18.12 9.54 -15.39
N GLY A 381 17.35 9.78 -14.34
CA GLY A 381 15.90 9.87 -14.37
C GLY A 381 15.42 11.22 -14.89
N LYS A 382 14.13 11.49 -14.70
CA LYS A 382 13.50 12.76 -15.08
C LYS A 382 14.12 13.93 -14.29
N TRP A 383 14.18 15.10 -14.93
CA TRP A 383 14.61 16.35 -14.31
C TRP A 383 13.50 17.38 -14.42
N TYR A 384 13.02 17.88 -13.29
CA TYR A 384 11.96 18.87 -13.26
C TYR A 384 12.51 20.28 -12.97
N PRO A 385 11.90 21.34 -13.53
CA PRO A 385 12.29 22.71 -13.22
C PRO A 385 12.28 22.98 -11.70
N GLY A 386 13.38 23.51 -11.17
CA GLY A 386 13.56 23.78 -9.74
C GLY A 386 14.31 22.70 -8.95
N GLU A 387 14.52 21.50 -9.51
CA GLU A 387 15.37 20.47 -8.88
C GLU A 387 16.86 20.73 -9.18
N PRO A 388 17.77 20.63 -8.20
CA PRO A 388 19.20 20.96 -8.39
C PRO A 388 19.95 19.93 -9.24
N VAL A 389 19.50 18.68 -9.23
CA VAL A 389 20.06 17.58 -10.01
C VAL A 389 18.94 16.71 -10.58
N PRO A 390 19.14 16.09 -11.74
CA PRO A 390 18.24 15.07 -12.25
C PRO A 390 18.12 13.92 -11.26
N ARG A 391 16.94 13.31 -11.23
CA ARG A 391 16.69 12.12 -10.40
C ARG A 391 17.56 10.94 -10.86
N TRP A 392 17.76 9.95 -10.01
CA TRP A 392 18.48 8.73 -10.40
C TRP A 392 17.56 7.73 -11.13
N ALA A 393 18.13 6.87 -11.97
CA ALA A 393 17.43 5.71 -12.54
C ALA A 393 18.34 4.49 -12.45
N MET A 394 17.88 3.39 -11.88
CA MET A 394 18.64 2.14 -11.82
C MET A 394 18.10 1.21 -12.90
N ILE A 395 18.95 0.69 -13.77
CA ILE A 395 18.52 -0.08 -14.95
C ILE A 395 19.26 -1.41 -14.99
N SER A 396 18.51 -2.49 -15.15
CA SER A 396 19.07 -3.82 -15.37
C SER A 396 18.86 -4.24 -16.82
N TYR A 397 19.92 -4.61 -17.52
CA TYR A 397 19.92 -5.06 -18.92
C TYR A 397 20.28 -6.54 -19.05
N TRP A 398 19.62 -7.28 -19.94
CA TRP A 398 20.01 -8.65 -20.30
C TRP A 398 19.62 -8.97 -21.73
N ARG A 399 20.34 -9.91 -22.36
CA ARG A 399 20.10 -10.29 -23.75
C ARG A 399 18.97 -11.32 -23.84
N LYS A 400 18.13 -11.20 -24.88
CA LYS A 400 17.06 -12.18 -25.15
C LYS A 400 17.58 -13.54 -25.60
N ASP A 401 18.81 -13.61 -26.11
CA ASP A 401 19.45 -14.86 -26.52
C ASP A 401 20.07 -15.66 -25.36
N GLY A 402 20.00 -15.13 -24.13
CA GLY A 402 20.48 -15.80 -22.92
C GLY A 402 21.99 -15.72 -22.70
N GLU A 403 22.74 -15.08 -23.60
CA GLU A 403 24.18 -14.86 -23.40
C GLU A 403 24.41 -13.76 -22.34
N PRO A 404 25.42 -13.89 -21.46
CA PRO A 404 25.70 -12.89 -20.43
C PRO A 404 26.22 -11.58 -21.05
N ILE A 405 25.78 -10.45 -20.49
CA ILE A 405 26.37 -9.13 -20.76
C ILE A 405 27.57 -8.91 -19.85
N TRP A 406 27.50 -9.41 -18.61
CA TRP A 406 28.54 -9.28 -17.60
C TRP A 406 28.78 -10.62 -16.91
N ASN A 407 30.02 -11.08 -16.90
CA ASN A 407 30.43 -12.41 -16.42
C ASN A 407 30.97 -12.39 -14.98
N HIS A 408 31.46 -11.24 -14.50
CA HIS A 408 32.14 -11.12 -13.21
C HIS A 408 31.38 -10.18 -12.25
N PRO A 409 30.27 -10.61 -11.61
CA PRO A 409 29.44 -9.73 -10.78
C PRO A 409 30.16 -9.02 -9.62
N HIS A 410 31.25 -9.60 -9.10
CA HIS A 410 32.05 -9.00 -8.02
C HIS A 410 32.80 -7.72 -8.44
N LEU A 411 32.94 -7.49 -9.76
CA LEU A 411 33.54 -6.26 -10.31
C LEU A 411 32.53 -5.10 -10.40
N LEU A 412 31.24 -5.34 -10.17
CA LEU A 412 30.25 -4.27 -10.03
C LEU A 412 30.21 -3.85 -8.56
N ALA A 413 30.67 -2.64 -8.28
CA ALA A 413 30.71 -2.10 -6.93
C ALA A 413 29.28 -1.84 -6.40
N ASP A 414 29.12 -2.02 -5.09
CA ASP A 414 27.88 -1.69 -4.39
C ASP A 414 27.93 -0.23 -3.93
N ASP A 415 27.06 0.60 -4.51
CA ASP A 415 27.18 2.06 -4.38
C ASP A 415 26.72 2.58 -3.01
N ARG A 416 26.18 1.70 -2.15
CA ARG A 416 25.82 2.04 -0.77
C ARG A 416 27.05 2.17 0.13
N TYR A 417 28.18 1.58 -0.25
CA TYR A 417 29.40 1.60 0.55
C TYR A 417 30.44 2.53 -0.05
N THR A 418 31.18 3.24 0.81
CA THR A 418 32.32 4.07 0.39
C THR A 418 33.52 3.17 0.10
N GLY A 419 34.04 3.24 -1.12
CA GLY A 419 35.25 2.52 -1.52
C GLY A 419 36.54 3.29 -1.23
N SER A 420 37.63 2.89 -1.87
CA SER A 420 38.97 3.50 -1.75
C SER A 420 39.57 3.98 -3.08
N ALA A 421 38.79 4.00 -4.17
CA ALA A 421 39.24 4.40 -5.49
C ALA A 421 39.71 5.86 -5.52
N THR A 422 40.83 6.09 -6.18
CA THR A 422 41.49 7.38 -6.31
C THR A 422 41.51 7.86 -7.77
N THR A 423 42.00 9.09 -7.97
CA THR A 423 42.19 9.66 -9.31
C THR A 423 43.33 8.95 -10.05
N GLU A 424 44.27 8.33 -9.35
CA GLU A 424 45.31 7.51 -9.98
C GLU A 424 44.73 6.18 -10.50
N ASP A 425 43.81 5.59 -9.74
CA ASP A 425 43.07 4.39 -10.18
C ASP A 425 42.25 4.68 -11.44
N ALA A 426 41.60 5.85 -11.50
CA ALA A 426 40.89 6.30 -12.69
C ALA A 426 41.81 6.45 -13.91
N ARG A 427 43.02 7.00 -13.73
CA ARG A 427 44.04 7.10 -14.78
C ARG A 427 44.48 5.72 -15.28
N ARG A 428 44.78 4.82 -14.34
CA ARG A 428 45.18 3.43 -14.65
C ARG A 428 44.09 2.70 -15.41
N PHE A 429 42.83 2.87 -14.99
CA PHE A 429 41.66 2.25 -15.62
C PHE A 429 41.46 2.75 -17.05
N VAL A 430 41.35 4.06 -17.26
CA VAL A 430 41.09 4.62 -18.60
C VAL A 430 42.24 4.35 -19.58
N SER A 431 43.49 4.34 -19.10
CA SER A 431 44.67 3.99 -19.93
C SER A 431 44.69 2.51 -20.33
N THR A 432 44.20 1.64 -19.45
CA THR A 432 44.08 0.20 -19.75
C THR A 432 42.92 -0.05 -20.72
N LEU A 433 41.80 0.63 -20.53
CA LEU A 433 40.66 0.61 -21.47
C LEU A 433 41.07 1.06 -22.88
N GLY A 434 41.89 2.12 -22.99
CA GLY A 434 42.44 2.57 -24.26
C GLY A 434 43.18 1.47 -25.04
N LYS A 435 43.89 0.57 -24.34
CA LYS A 435 44.56 -0.59 -24.98
C LYS A 435 43.56 -1.58 -25.57
N TYR A 436 42.48 -1.90 -24.86
CA TYR A 436 41.42 -2.79 -25.35
C TYR A 436 40.67 -2.19 -26.54
N LEU A 437 40.42 -0.88 -26.52
CA LEU A 437 39.75 -0.15 -27.60
C LEU A 437 40.70 0.19 -28.77
N ARG A 438 42.02 -0.01 -28.61
CA ARG A 438 43.08 0.38 -29.55
C ARG A 438 43.14 1.89 -29.83
N ILE A 439 42.88 2.70 -28.81
CA ILE A 439 42.93 4.16 -28.85
C ILE A 439 44.22 4.64 -28.18
N PRO A 440 44.97 5.59 -28.77
CA PRO A 440 46.19 6.11 -28.16
C PRO A 440 45.90 6.89 -26.87
N ASN A 441 46.81 6.77 -25.90
CA ASN A 441 46.69 7.49 -24.62
C ASN A 441 46.71 9.02 -24.77
N THR A 442 47.16 9.55 -25.90
CA THR A 442 47.12 11.00 -26.21
C THR A 442 45.71 11.55 -26.28
N SER A 443 44.70 10.70 -26.51
CA SER A 443 43.29 11.08 -26.52
C SER A 443 42.65 11.15 -25.12
N ILE A 444 43.37 10.79 -24.05
CA ILE A 444 42.84 10.83 -22.69
C ILE A 444 43.04 12.24 -22.10
N HIS A 445 41.96 12.89 -21.69
CA HIS A 445 41.98 14.24 -21.14
C HIS A 445 41.65 14.24 -19.65
N ALA A 446 42.55 14.80 -18.84
CA ALA A 446 42.29 15.03 -17.42
C ALA A 446 41.27 16.17 -17.23
N ALA A 447 40.30 15.94 -16.35
CA ALA A 447 39.21 16.87 -16.03
C ALA A 447 39.53 17.65 -14.75
N TYR A 448 39.16 18.93 -14.73
CA TYR A 448 39.39 19.85 -13.61
C TYR A 448 38.11 20.63 -13.28
N GLU A 449 37.88 20.94 -12.00
CA GLU A 449 36.84 21.90 -11.60
C GLU A 449 37.20 23.32 -12.07
N ASP A 450 36.21 24.13 -12.44
CA ASP A 450 36.44 25.51 -12.86
C ASP A 450 36.71 26.43 -11.67
N ASN A 451 37.98 26.54 -11.30
CA ASN A 451 38.45 27.37 -10.20
C ASN A 451 38.03 28.84 -10.29
N LEU A 452 38.00 29.43 -11.49
CA LEU A 452 37.62 30.84 -11.67
C LEU A 452 36.14 31.07 -11.34
N TYR A 453 35.28 30.11 -11.69
CA TYR A 453 33.86 30.18 -11.38
C TYR A 453 33.62 30.13 -9.86
N TYR A 454 34.22 29.16 -9.17
CA TYR A 454 33.99 28.99 -7.73
C TYR A 454 34.58 30.14 -6.89
N LEU A 455 35.73 30.70 -7.29
CA LEU A 455 36.30 31.89 -6.65
C LEU A 455 35.44 33.15 -6.89
N TRP A 456 34.88 33.29 -8.09
CA TRP A 456 33.94 34.38 -8.39
C TRP A 456 32.63 34.24 -7.59
N GLN A 457 32.08 33.03 -7.48
CA GLN A 457 30.91 32.76 -6.66
C GLN A 457 31.16 33.05 -5.18
N GLU A 458 32.29 32.60 -4.63
CA GLU A 458 32.70 32.90 -3.25
C GLU A 458 32.74 34.41 -2.99
N GLY A 459 33.31 35.18 -3.92
CA GLY A 459 33.39 36.65 -3.82
C GLY A 459 32.05 37.39 -3.95
N ASN A 460 30.99 36.74 -4.44
CA ASN A 460 29.64 37.32 -4.54
C ASN A 460 28.76 36.99 -3.33
N LEU A 461 29.24 36.18 -2.38
CA LEU A 461 28.49 35.85 -1.17
C LEU A 461 28.40 37.08 -0.24
N PRO A 462 27.21 37.44 0.30
CA PRO A 462 27.06 38.58 1.20
C PRO A 462 27.87 38.42 2.50
N ILE A 463 28.44 39.52 3.01
CA ILE A 463 29.21 39.57 4.27
C ILE A 463 28.38 39.07 5.48
N GLU A 464 27.07 39.33 5.48
CA GLU A 464 26.16 39.00 6.58
C GLU A 464 25.88 37.48 6.71
N THR A 465 26.14 36.71 5.64
CA THR A 465 25.93 35.24 5.55
C THR A 465 26.88 34.45 6.46
N GLU A 466 27.89 35.08 7.04
CA GLU A 466 28.77 34.46 8.05
C GLU A 466 28.05 34.16 9.38
N SER A 467 26.95 34.87 9.68
CA SER A 467 26.23 34.76 10.96
C SER A 467 24.99 33.85 10.93
N MET A 468 24.49 33.46 9.75
CA MET A 468 23.27 32.64 9.56
C MET A 468 23.56 31.13 9.47
N LEU A 469 24.50 30.63 10.28
CA LEU A 469 25.00 29.25 10.24
C LEU A 469 24.07 28.17 10.84
N ASN A 470 22.87 28.52 11.30
CA ASN A 470 22.03 27.62 12.10
C ASN A 470 20.77 27.06 11.42
N ASP A 471 20.45 27.44 10.18
CA ASP A 471 19.28 26.90 9.47
C ASP A 471 19.69 26.30 8.10
N LEU A 472 19.55 24.98 7.95
CA LEU A 472 20.33 24.16 7.01
C LEU A 472 19.70 23.93 5.61
N ASN A 473 18.67 24.68 5.21
CA ASN A 473 17.83 24.30 4.06
C ASN A 473 17.72 25.32 2.92
N THR A 474 18.62 26.31 2.81
CA THR A 474 18.60 27.26 1.69
C THR A 474 19.61 26.91 0.59
N TYR A 475 19.26 27.22 -0.66
CA TYR A 475 20.09 27.03 -1.86
C TYR A 475 21.51 27.63 -1.69
N ASP A 476 21.60 28.79 -1.06
CA ASP A 476 22.85 29.52 -0.84
C ASP A 476 23.82 28.78 0.11
N ALA A 477 23.32 27.96 1.04
CA ALA A 477 24.15 27.17 1.95
C ALA A 477 24.76 25.93 1.28
N MET A 478 24.01 25.27 0.37
CA MET A 478 24.51 24.15 -0.42
C MET A 478 25.62 24.60 -1.38
N GLU A 479 25.43 25.73 -2.05
CA GLU A 479 26.45 26.35 -2.91
C GLU A 479 27.72 26.71 -2.13
N ARG A 480 27.61 27.24 -0.90
CA ARG A 480 28.80 27.52 -0.07
C ARG A 480 29.53 26.25 0.37
N LYS A 481 28.81 25.20 0.79
CA LYS A 481 29.43 23.90 1.15
C LYS A 481 30.13 23.27 -0.06
N ARG A 482 29.59 23.48 -1.26
CA ARG A 482 30.14 23.05 -2.53
C ARG A 482 31.43 23.78 -2.88
N ILE A 483 31.44 25.11 -2.79
CA ILE A 483 32.62 25.95 -2.96
C ILE A 483 33.73 25.52 -1.98
N LEU A 484 33.40 25.38 -0.68
CA LEU A 484 34.36 24.94 0.34
C LEU A 484 34.94 23.56 0.04
N LYS A 485 34.10 22.59 -0.37
CA LYS A 485 34.58 21.24 -0.74
C LYS A 485 35.57 21.28 -1.90
N VAL A 486 35.33 22.10 -2.92
CA VAL A 486 36.24 22.26 -4.08
C VAL A 486 37.53 22.97 -3.68
N ILE A 487 37.47 23.96 -2.80
CA ILE A 487 38.65 24.68 -2.29
C ILE A 487 39.50 23.76 -1.40
N ASP A 488 38.90 23.05 -0.44
CA ASP A 488 39.56 22.11 0.48
C ASP A 488 40.27 20.96 -0.24
N SER A 489 39.70 20.49 -1.36
CA SER A 489 40.27 19.38 -2.15
C SER A 489 41.36 19.81 -3.15
N GLY A 490 41.60 21.12 -3.29
CA GLY A 490 42.70 21.72 -4.06
C GLY A 490 42.33 22.10 -5.51
N LEU A 491 42.49 23.37 -5.86
CA LEU A 491 42.05 23.99 -7.14
C LEU A 491 42.79 23.53 -8.41
N HIS A 492 43.83 22.71 -8.29
CA HIS A 492 44.61 22.18 -9.41
C HIS A 492 44.57 20.66 -9.52
N ARG A 493 43.75 20.00 -8.69
CA ARG A 493 43.63 18.55 -8.66
C ARG A 493 42.78 18.05 -9.83
N GLU A 494 43.22 16.96 -10.43
CA GLU A 494 42.43 16.23 -11.42
C GLU A 494 41.27 15.54 -10.72
N VAL A 495 40.05 15.68 -11.22
CA VAL A 495 38.87 15.05 -10.62
C VAL A 495 38.43 13.78 -11.35
N GLY A 496 38.91 13.57 -12.58
CA GLY A 496 38.65 12.39 -13.39
C GLY A 496 39.24 12.53 -14.79
N TYR A 497 38.86 11.63 -15.70
CA TYR A 497 39.37 11.59 -17.06
C TYR A 497 38.22 11.43 -18.05
N ALA A 498 38.35 12.05 -19.23
CA ALA A 498 37.47 11.85 -20.37
C ALA A 498 38.27 11.26 -21.53
N LEU A 499 37.68 10.25 -22.17
CA LEU A 499 38.14 9.62 -23.40
C LEU A 499 37.11 9.92 -24.49
N PRO A 500 37.38 10.87 -25.41
CA PRO A 500 36.52 11.12 -26.56
C PRO A 500 36.33 9.81 -27.31
N LEU A 501 35.08 9.39 -27.46
CA LEU A 501 34.77 8.05 -27.93
C LEU A 501 33.49 8.07 -28.75
N ASP A 502 33.61 7.59 -29.98
CA ASP A 502 32.48 7.29 -30.88
C ASP A 502 32.68 5.92 -31.53
N TYR A 503 31.59 5.33 -32.01
CA TYR A 503 31.59 4.01 -32.64
C TYR A 503 31.06 4.09 -34.06
N ASN A 504 31.91 3.76 -35.03
CA ASN A 504 31.48 3.67 -36.42
C ASN A 504 30.94 2.28 -36.73
N SER A 505 29.63 2.19 -36.88
CA SER A 505 28.92 0.93 -37.17
C SER A 505 29.24 0.32 -38.53
N PHE A 506 29.64 1.13 -39.52
CA PHE A 506 29.92 0.65 -40.89
C PHE A 506 31.23 -0.16 -40.97
N ASN A 507 32.27 0.29 -40.27
CA ASN A 507 33.58 -0.37 -40.27
C ASN A 507 33.89 -1.09 -38.95
N GLY A 508 33.00 -1.03 -37.96
CA GLY A 508 33.15 -1.69 -36.67
C GLY A 508 34.35 -1.18 -35.85
N ALA A 509 34.76 0.07 -36.05
CA ALA A 509 35.95 0.66 -35.42
C ALA A 509 35.59 1.77 -34.41
N TRP A 510 36.41 1.87 -33.36
CA TRP A 510 36.36 2.96 -32.40
C TRP A 510 37.05 4.19 -32.96
N ILE A 511 36.43 5.36 -32.76
CA ILE A 511 36.95 6.66 -33.17
C ILE A 511 37.18 7.51 -31.93
N SER A 512 38.31 8.19 -31.90
CA SER A 512 38.71 9.06 -30.81
C SER A 512 39.52 10.24 -31.37
N ASP A 513 39.42 11.38 -30.70
CA ASP A 513 40.08 12.62 -31.09
C ASP A 513 40.88 13.19 -29.92
N GLU A 514 41.86 14.04 -30.24
CA GLU A 514 42.55 14.87 -29.26
C GLU A 514 41.83 16.22 -29.14
N TRP A 515 41.21 16.47 -27.99
CA TRP A 515 40.52 17.72 -27.70
C TRP A 515 41.52 18.83 -27.33
N SER A 516 41.41 19.96 -28.02
CA SER A 516 42.16 21.18 -27.74
C SER A 516 41.24 22.24 -27.14
N PHE A 517 41.59 22.77 -25.97
CA PHE A 517 40.83 23.83 -25.30
C PHE A 517 41.60 25.15 -25.28
N ARG A 518 40.89 26.28 -25.40
CA ARG A 518 41.51 27.62 -25.36
C ARG A 518 42.23 27.91 -24.03
N ARG A 519 41.75 27.34 -22.91
CA ARG A 519 42.37 27.44 -21.57
C ARG A 519 43.48 26.40 -21.34
N GLY A 520 43.86 25.62 -22.34
CA GLY A 520 44.88 24.56 -22.28
C GLY A 520 44.44 23.28 -21.56
N LYS A 521 43.56 23.36 -20.56
CA LYS A 521 42.99 22.22 -19.81
C LYS A 521 41.48 22.09 -20.03
N MET A 522 40.94 20.90 -19.78
CA MET A 522 39.50 20.62 -19.78
C MET A 522 38.89 21.00 -18.42
N TYR A 523 38.35 22.21 -18.33
CA TYR A 523 37.58 22.67 -17.18
C TYR A 523 36.11 22.27 -17.34
N LEU A 524 35.58 21.58 -16.35
CA LEU A 524 34.19 21.09 -16.36
C LEU A 524 33.21 22.25 -16.15
N VAL A 525 32.03 22.13 -16.75
CA VAL A 525 30.88 22.98 -16.45
C VAL A 525 30.56 22.82 -14.95
N PRO A 526 30.43 23.90 -14.18
CA PRO A 526 30.12 23.78 -12.76
C PRO A 526 28.80 23.03 -12.53
N GLY A 527 28.82 21.96 -11.74
CA GLY A 527 27.63 21.27 -11.21
C GLY A 527 28.01 20.17 -10.19
N ASP A 528 27.04 19.45 -9.65
CA ASP A 528 27.29 18.22 -8.86
C ASP A 528 27.00 16.93 -9.64
N SER A 529 26.57 17.09 -10.90
CA SER A 529 26.37 15.98 -11.84
C SER A 529 27.69 15.26 -12.16
N PRO A 530 27.63 13.97 -12.53
CA PRO A 530 28.78 13.23 -13.05
C PRO A 530 29.56 14.00 -14.13
N ILE A 531 30.89 13.84 -14.18
CA ILE A 531 31.74 14.62 -15.10
C ILE A 531 31.32 14.50 -16.58
N GLY A 532 30.74 13.36 -16.98
CA GLY A 532 30.26 13.12 -18.35
C GLY A 532 29.15 14.07 -18.81
N LEU A 533 28.41 14.68 -17.88
CA LEU A 533 27.35 15.67 -18.16
C LEU A 533 27.84 17.10 -18.02
N ARG A 534 29.04 17.27 -17.47
CA ARG A 534 29.70 18.55 -17.25
C ARG A 534 30.80 18.82 -18.27
N LEU A 535 30.86 18.04 -19.35
CA LEU A 535 31.87 18.22 -20.37
C LEU A 535 31.66 19.56 -21.11
N PRO A 536 32.72 20.38 -21.30
CA PRO A 536 32.62 21.68 -21.97
C PRO A 536 32.55 21.54 -23.50
N LEU A 537 31.61 20.74 -24.01
CA LEU A 537 31.51 20.37 -25.44
C LEU A 537 31.33 21.56 -26.38
N ASN A 538 30.71 22.64 -25.90
CA ASN A 538 30.55 23.89 -26.66
C ASN A 538 31.86 24.66 -26.88
N SER A 539 32.90 24.33 -26.10
CA SER A 539 34.24 24.93 -26.24
C SER A 539 35.11 24.23 -27.29
N LEU A 540 34.63 23.13 -27.87
CA LEU A 540 35.31 22.37 -28.92
C LEU A 540 35.07 23.00 -30.30
N GLY A 541 36.09 22.91 -31.16
CA GLY A 541 36.00 23.33 -32.56
C GLY A 541 35.23 22.32 -33.43
N GLY A 542 35.25 22.54 -34.75
CA GLY A 542 34.72 21.60 -35.74
C GLY A 542 33.19 21.55 -35.88
N LYS A 543 32.71 20.94 -36.97
CA LYS A 543 31.29 20.65 -37.18
C LYS A 543 30.90 19.36 -36.47
N GLN A 544 29.68 19.31 -35.94
CA GLN A 544 29.11 18.10 -35.35
C GLN A 544 28.64 17.15 -36.46
N ILE A 545 28.95 15.87 -36.33
CA ILE A 545 28.33 14.83 -37.15
C ILE A 545 26.92 14.59 -36.57
N HIS A 546 25.89 14.96 -37.33
CA HIS A 546 24.53 14.58 -36.99
C HIS A 546 24.32 13.13 -37.42
N SER A 547 24.24 12.24 -36.45
CA SER A 547 23.68 10.91 -36.69
C SER A 547 22.16 10.99 -36.70
N TYR A 548 21.55 10.25 -37.62
CA TYR A 548 20.12 10.00 -37.62
C TYR A 548 19.85 8.72 -36.84
N PRO A 549 18.97 8.72 -35.82
CA PRO A 549 18.59 7.50 -35.14
C PRO A 549 18.00 6.50 -36.15
N GLU A 550 18.50 5.26 -36.13
CA GLU A 550 17.94 4.17 -36.93
C GLU A 550 16.49 3.90 -36.54
N ASP A 551 15.64 3.59 -37.52
CA ASP A 551 14.26 3.19 -37.27
C ASP A 551 14.23 1.86 -36.49
N PRO A 552 13.64 1.81 -35.27
CA PRO A 552 13.53 0.61 -34.47
C PRO A 552 12.81 -0.55 -35.19
N ALA A 553 12.03 -0.28 -36.23
CA ALA A 553 11.30 -1.28 -37.02
C ALA A 553 12.19 -2.07 -38.01
N THR A 554 13.47 -1.72 -38.14
CA THR A 554 14.38 -2.38 -39.10
C THR A 554 14.84 -3.75 -38.57
N PRO A 555 14.69 -4.86 -39.33
CA PRO A 555 15.20 -6.18 -38.91
C PRO A 555 16.73 -6.18 -38.76
N LYS A 556 17.24 -6.73 -37.66
CA LYS A 556 18.68 -6.79 -37.33
C LYS A 556 19.21 -8.23 -37.28
N PRO A 557 20.50 -8.47 -37.62
CA PRO A 557 21.11 -9.79 -37.52
C PRO A 557 21.26 -10.27 -36.06
N ALA A 558 21.71 -11.51 -35.85
CA ALA A 558 22.01 -12.01 -34.51
C ALA A 558 23.15 -11.21 -33.85
N LEU A 559 23.09 -11.06 -32.53
CA LEU A 559 24.14 -10.37 -31.77
C LEU A 559 25.42 -11.21 -31.70
N PRO A 560 26.61 -10.59 -31.65
CA PRO A 560 27.89 -11.31 -31.48
C PRO A 560 27.91 -12.11 -30.18
N LYS A 561 28.54 -13.28 -30.22
CA LYS A 561 28.78 -14.10 -29.01
C LYS A 561 29.86 -13.47 -28.13
N PRO A 562 29.92 -13.78 -26.81
CA PRO A 562 30.94 -13.21 -25.91
C PRO A 562 32.38 -13.34 -26.42
N LYS A 563 32.74 -14.48 -27.02
CA LYS A 563 34.08 -14.71 -27.60
C LYS A 563 34.39 -13.85 -28.82
N GLU A 564 33.36 -13.35 -29.52
CA GLU A 564 33.47 -12.52 -30.72
C GLU A 564 33.50 -11.02 -30.38
N LEU A 565 33.04 -10.62 -29.19
CA LEU A 565 33.05 -9.22 -28.75
C LEU A 565 34.48 -8.66 -28.61
N GLY A 566 35.42 -9.49 -28.14
CA GLY A 566 36.85 -9.15 -28.06
C GLY A 566 37.60 -9.25 -29.39
N GLN A 567 37.01 -9.87 -30.41
CA GLN A 567 37.60 -9.98 -31.74
C GLN A 567 37.11 -8.79 -32.58
N SER A 568 38.00 -7.83 -32.86
CA SER A 568 37.70 -6.79 -33.85
C SER A 568 37.46 -7.47 -35.22
N PRO A 569 36.31 -7.26 -35.89
CA PRO A 569 36.01 -7.90 -37.16
C PRO A 569 36.95 -7.45 -38.29
N PHE A 570 37.75 -6.39 -38.06
CA PHE A 570 38.75 -5.89 -39.00
C PHE A 570 40.13 -5.74 -38.36
N SER A 571 41.16 -6.11 -39.14
CA SER A 571 42.59 -6.12 -38.81
C SER A 571 43.28 -4.74 -38.89
N SER A 572 42.56 -3.66 -39.19
CA SER A 572 43.19 -2.36 -39.43
C SER A 572 43.56 -1.66 -38.12
N THR A 573 44.86 -1.49 -37.92
CA THR A 573 45.55 -0.72 -36.86
C THR A 573 45.43 0.80 -37.00
N ASN A 574 44.62 1.31 -37.92
CA ASN A 574 44.52 2.74 -38.15
C ASN A 574 43.31 3.31 -37.44
N VAL A 575 43.55 3.97 -36.31
CA VAL A 575 42.70 5.06 -35.84
C VAL A 575 42.58 6.03 -37.02
N SER A 576 41.40 6.07 -37.64
CA SER A 576 41.13 7.04 -38.69
C SER A 576 41.01 8.42 -38.03
N TYR A 577 42.12 9.16 -37.95
CA TYR A 577 42.07 10.61 -37.78
C TYR A 577 41.17 11.17 -38.88
N PHE A 578 40.07 11.82 -38.50
CA PHE A 578 39.08 12.26 -39.48
C PHE A 578 39.65 13.31 -40.44
N ILE A 579 39.45 13.05 -41.73
CA ILE A 579 39.62 14.00 -42.83
C ILE A 579 38.43 14.98 -42.77
N GLY A 580 38.68 16.27 -42.58
CA GLY A 580 37.70 17.32 -42.90
C GLY A 580 36.95 18.03 -41.76
N GLY A 581 37.59 18.38 -40.65
CA GLY A 581 37.07 19.39 -39.71
C GLY A 581 35.84 18.99 -38.87
N PHE A 582 35.55 17.70 -38.74
CA PHE A 582 34.57 17.14 -37.80
C PHE A 582 35.29 16.64 -36.54
N GLN A 583 34.68 16.82 -35.36
CA GLN A 583 35.27 16.47 -34.07
C GLN A 583 34.26 15.69 -33.22
N THR A 584 34.72 14.62 -32.56
CA THR A 584 33.93 13.79 -31.65
C THR A 584 33.48 14.61 -30.46
N ARG A 585 32.16 14.66 -30.21
CA ARG A 585 31.53 15.41 -29.11
C ARG A 585 30.96 14.51 -28.01
N THR A 586 31.29 13.22 -28.04
CA THR A 586 30.91 12.21 -27.04
C THR A 586 32.17 11.71 -26.35
N ALA A 587 32.09 11.38 -25.06
CA ALA A 587 33.22 10.83 -24.33
C ALA A 587 32.80 9.85 -23.25
N LEU A 588 33.58 8.78 -23.10
CA LEU A 588 33.54 7.94 -21.92
C LEU A 588 34.33 8.64 -20.81
N CYS A 589 33.74 8.75 -19.63
CA CYS A 589 34.42 9.41 -18.52
C CYS A 589 34.63 8.46 -17.33
N VAL A 590 35.73 8.64 -16.62
CA VAL A 590 36.07 7.84 -15.44
C VAL A 590 36.41 8.78 -14.29
N GLU A 591 35.70 8.66 -13.17
CA GLU A 591 35.93 9.47 -11.98
C GLU A 591 35.81 8.63 -10.69
N PRO A 592 36.64 8.88 -9.67
CA PRO A 592 36.38 8.37 -8.32
C PRO A 592 35.32 9.24 -7.63
N ARG A 593 34.20 8.65 -7.22
CA ARG A 593 33.14 9.34 -6.47
C ARG A 593 32.71 8.52 -5.26
N ASN A 594 32.77 9.12 -4.07
CA ASN A 594 32.59 8.42 -2.78
C ASN A 594 33.48 7.17 -2.64
N GLY A 595 34.71 7.25 -3.16
CA GLY A 595 35.65 6.12 -3.15
C GLY A 595 35.30 4.97 -4.10
N ASN A 596 34.24 5.07 -4.90
CA ASN A 596 33.91 4.10 -5.94
C ASN A 596 34.34 4.64 -7.31
N LEU A 597 34.92 3.79 -8.16
CA LEU A 597 35.29 4.19 -9.51
C LEU A 597 34.05 4.17 -10.42
N ARG A 598 33.63 5.34 -10.90
CA ARG A 598 32.48 5.52 -11.79
C ARG A 598 32.94 5.54 -13.24
N VAL A 599 32.30 4.74 -14.09
CA VAL A 599 32.51 4.74 -15.54
C VAL A 599 31.25 5.25 -16.20
N PHE A 600 31.29 6.50 -16.67
CA PHE A 600 30.21 7.18 -17.37
C PHE A 600 30.26 6.84 -18.86
N LEU A 601 29.25 6.12 -19.34
CA LEU A 601 29.11 5.65 -20.71
C LEU A 601 28.67 6.80 -21.64
N PRO A 602 29.32 6.98 -22.81
CA PRO A 602 28.86 7.89 -23.85
C PRO A 602 27.62 7.32 -24.57
N PRO A 603 26.85 8.15 -25.30
CA PRO A 603 25.77 7.64 -26.12
C PRO A 603 26.34 6.84 -27.30
N ILE A 604 26.00 5.55 -27.38
CA ILE A 604 26.39 4.66 -28.48
C ILE A 604 25.14 4.26 -29.26
N GLN A 605 25.17 4.40 -30.59
CA GLN A 605 23.97 4.24 -31.43
C GLN A 605 23.62 2.77 -31.73
N SER A 606 24.61 1.88 -31.77
CA SER A 606 24.40 0.46 -32.09
C SER A 606 24.56 -0.41 -30.84
N LEU A 607 23.70 -1.43 -30.71
CA LEU A 607 23.79 -2.37 -29.60
C LEU A 607 25.08 -3.18 -29.64
N GLU A 608 25.58 -3.51 -30.83
CA GLU A 608 26.84 -4.22 -31.04
C GLU A 608 28.04 -3.40 -30.53
N GLY A 609 28.08 -2.10 -30.85
CA GLY A 609 29.11 -1.19 -30.33
C GLY A 609 29.02 -1.06 -28.81
N TRP A 610 27.81 -0.94 -28.27
CA TRP A 610 27.58 -0.85 -26.83
C TRP A 610 28.05 -2.14 -26.11
N LEU A 611 27.70 -3.33 -26.61
CA LEU A 611 28.16 -4.60 -26.04
C LEU A 611 29.68 -4.77 -26.10
N ARG A 612 30.32 -4.32 -27.19
CA ARG A 612 31.79 -4.32 -27.30
C ARG A 612 32.45 -3.38 -26.29
N LEU A 613 31.84 -2.23 -26.02
CA LEU A 613 32.31 -1.29 -25.00
C LEU A 613 32.19 -1.90 -23.60
N ILE A 614 31.04 -2.47 -23.26
CA ILE A 614 30.82 -3.13 -21.97
C ILE A 614 31.81 -4.28 -21.78
N TYR A 615 32.03 -5.10 -22.81
CA TYR A 615 33.03 -6.16 -22.77
C TYR A 615 34.44 -5.61 -22.50
N ALA A 616 34.86 -4.55 -23.22
CA ALA A 616 36.17 -3.93 -23.00
C ALA A 616 36.32 -3.34 -21.59
N ILE A 617 35.25 -2.76 -21.04
CA ILE A 617 35.20 -2.25 -19.67
C ILE A 617 35.32 -3.39 -18.66
N GLU A 618 34.61 -4.50 -18.86
CA GLU A 618 34.69 -5.69 -18.00
C GLU A 618 36.12 -6.25 -17.98
N GLN A 619 36.75 -6.43 -19.14
CA GLN A 619 38.13 -6.91 -19.21
C GLN A 619 39.12 -5.94 -18.54
N THR A 620 38.87 -4.63 -18.65
CA THR A 620 39.66 -3.61 -17.98
C THR A 620 39.52 -3.70 -16.45
N ALA A 621 38.30 -3.85 -15.94
CA ALA A 621 38.05 -4.03 -14.51
C ALA A 621 38.71 -5.30 -13.98
N LEU A 622 38.68 -6.39 -14.76
CA LEU A 622 39.32 -7.66 -14.41
C LEU A 622 40.85 -7.57 -14.38
N GLU A 623 41.47 -6.90 -15.36
CA GLU A 623 42.94 -6.71 -15.42
C GLU A 623 43.44 -5.77 -14.32
N THR A 624 42.66 -4.74 -13.99
CA THR A 624 43.04 -3.76 -12.96
C THR A 624 42.70 -4.22 -11.54
N ASP A 625 41.78 -5.19 -11.39
CA ASP A 625 41.18 -5.65 -10.13
C ASP A 625 40.49 -4.49 -9.36
N ILE A 626 39.83 -3.60 -10.11
CA ILE A 626 39.13 -2.43 -9.54
C ILE A 626 37.63 -2.59 -9.81
N PRO A 627 36.80 -2.74 -8.76
CA PRO A 627 35.35 -2.71 -8.89
C PRO A 627 34.86 -1.34 -9.37
N ILE A 628 33.86 -1.35 -10.26
CA ILE A 628 33.32 -0.14 -10.89
C ILE A 628 31.83 0.01 -10.70
N VAL A 629 31.35 1.25 -10.79
CA VAL A 629 29.93 1.58 -10.95
C VAL A 629 29.72 2.14 -12.36
N LEU A 630 28.85 1.49 -13.14
CA LEU A 630 28.52 1.93 -14.50
C LEU A 630 27.40 2.95 -14.46
N GLU A 631 27.60 4.10 -15.11
CA GLU A 631 26.60 5.15 -15.21
C GLU A 631 26.59 5.83 -16.58
N GLY A 632 25.72 6.82 -16.78
CA GLY A 632 25.69 7.63 -18.00
C GLY A 632 24.58 7.23 -18.97
N TYR A 633 24.81 7.41 -20.27
CA TYR A 633 23.78 7.24 -21.29
C TYR A 633 23.31 5.78 -21.38
N GLU A 634 22.00 5.60 -21.52
CA GLU A 634 21.36 4.28 -21.62
C GLU A 634 21.83 3.49 -22.85
N ALA A 635 21.69 2.16 -22.79
CA ALA A 635 21.87 1.31 -23.95
C ALA A 635 20.90 1.73 -25.09
N PRO A 636 21.32 1.65 -26.36
CA PRO A 636 20.45 1.98 -27.48
C PRO A 636 19.22 1.08 -27.48
N HIS A 637 18.06 1.65 -27.85
CA HIS A 637 16.82 0.90 -27.94
C HIS A 637 16.93 -0.19 -29.04
N ASP A 638 16.85 -1.45 -28.64
CA ASP A 638 16.99 -2.59 -29.55
C ASP A 638 16.12 -3.77 -29.09
N PRO A 639 15.33 -4.40 -29.99
CA PRO A 639 14.42 -5.47 -29.63
C PRO A 639 15.11 -6.75 -29.12
N ARG A 640 16.44 -6.90 -29.31
CA ARG A 640 17.24 -8.05 -28.85
C ARG A 640 17.70 -7.92 -27.39
N LEU A 641 17.51 -6.75 -26.78
CA LEU A 641 17.87 -6.44 -25.40
C LEU A 641 16.60 -6.23 -24.55
N ASN A 642 16.54 -6.87 -23.40
CA ASN A 642 15.53 -6.60 -22.38
C ASN A 642 16.07 -5.66 -21.32
N ARG A 643 15.17 -4.91 -20.68
CA ARG A 643 15.49 -4.07 -19.54
C ARG A 643 14.32 -3.89 -18.59
N PHE A 644 14.59 -3.72 -17.31
CA PHE A 644 13.67 -3.12 -16.36
C PHE A 644 14.40 -2.03 -15.58
N LYS A 645 13.66 -1.01 -15.12
CA LYS A 645 14.25 0.12 -14.39
C LYS A 645 13.49 0.41 -13.10
N ILE A 646 14.21 0.89 -12.10
CA ILE A 646 13.65 1.43 -10.87
C ILE A 646 13.98 2.92 -10.80
N THR A 647 12.96 3.74 -10.60
CA THR A 647 13.06 5.20 -10.59
C THR A 647 12.36 5.78 -9.36
N PRO A 648 12.83 6.92 -8.84
CA PRO A 648 12.18 7.63 -7.76
C PRO A 648 11.11 8.56 -8.31
N ASP A 649 9.91 8.47 -7.72
CA ASP A 649 8.85 9.43 -7.91
C ASP A 649 8.45 10.07 -6.57
N PRO A 650 7.76 11.22 -6.57
CA PRO A 650 7.36 11.90 -5.34
C PRO A 650 6.60 10.95 -4.42
N GLY A 651 7.15 10.69 -3.24
CA GLY A 651 6.55 9.82 -2.23
C GLY A 651 6.54 8.30 -2.54
N VAL A 652 7.13 7.83 -3.65
CA VAL A 652 7.15 6.40 -4.02
C VAL A 652 8.45 5.96 -4.73
N ILE A 653 8.70 4.65 -4.75
CA ILE A 653 9.58 4.00 -5.73
C ILE A 653 8.70 3.47 -6.86
N GLU A 654 9.09 3.72 -8.11
CA GLU A 654 8.43 3.18 -9.31
C GLU A 654 9.30 2.09 -9.94
N VAL A 655 8.72 0.93 -10.21
CA VAL A 655 9.39 -0.18 -10.89
C VAL A 655 8.79 -0.32 -12.28
N ASN A 656 9.52 0.08 -13.31
CA ASN A 656 9.08 -0.08 -14.69
C ASN A 656 9.53 -1.45 -15.17
N PHE A 657 8.58 -2.37 -15.24
CA PHE A 657 8.86 -3.77 -15.56
C PHE A 657 8.93 -4.02 -17.07
N HIS A 658 9.76 -4.99 -17.47
CA HIS A 658 9.79 -5.42 -18.87
C HIS A 658 8.47 -6.11 -19.25
N PRO A 659 8.00 -5.97 -20.50
CA PRO A 659 6.69 -6.47 -20.90
C PRO A 659 6.59 -8.00 -20.79
N SER A 660 5.39 -8.48 -20.54
CA SER A 660 5.01 -9.89 -20.50
C SER A 660 4.16 -10.25 -21.71
N SER A 661 4.39 -11.43 -22.28
CA SER A 661 3.66 -11.92 -23.47
C SER A 661 2.65 -13.02 -23.16
N THR A 662 2.63 -13.51 -21.93
CA THR A 662 1.73 -14.57 -21.47
C THR A 662 1.18 -14.25 -20.10
N PHE A 663 0.00 -14.79 -19.78
CA PHE A 663 -0.60 -14.67 -18.47
C PHE A 663 0.26 -15.33 -17.38
N GLY A 664 0.88 -16.48 -17.68
CA GLY A 664 1.80 -17.15 -16.75
C GLY A 664 2.99 -16.26 -16.34
N GLU A 665 3.59 -15.55 -17.31
CA GLU A 665 4.64 -14.57 -17.03
C GLU A 665 4.15 -13.43 -16.14
N ILE A 666 2.93 -12.92 -16.38
CA ILE A 666 2.33 -11.86 -15.54
C ILE A 666 2.23 -12.34 -14.09
N VAL A 667 1.68 -13.55 -13.87
CA VAL A 667 1.53 -14.13 -12.53
C VAL A 667 2.88 -14.25 -11.83
N GLU A 668 3.86 -14.85 -12.48
CA GLU A 668 5.19 -15.09 -11.91
C GLU A 668 5.91 -13.78 -11.58
N LYS A 669 5.98 -12.86 -12.54
CA LYS A 669 6.68 -11.58 -12.40
C LYS A 669 6.07 -10.71 -11.31
N THR A 670 4.74 -10.56 -11.30
CA THR A 670 4.04 -9.77 -10.28
C THR A 670 4.21 -10.40 -8.90
N LYS A 671 4.14 -11.74 -8.77
CA LYS A 671 4.36 -12.40 -7.49
C LYS A 671 5.77 -12.16 -6.95
N VAL A 672 6.81 -12.42 -7.75
CA VAL A 672 8.21 -12.22 -7.34
C VAL A 672 8.47 -10.76 -6.96
N LEU A 673 7.90 -9.80 -7.69
CA LEU A 673 8.04 -8.38 -7.38
C LEU A 673 7.49 -8.05 -5.98
N TYR A 674 6.27 -8.49 -5.66
CA TYR A 674 5.65 -8.24 -4.35
C TYR A 674 6.40 -8.98 -3.23
N ASP A 675 6.80 -10.23 -3.47
CA ASP A 675 7.53 -11.03 -2.48
C ASP A 675 8.88 -10.37 -2.14
N GLU A 676 9.68 -9.97 -3.14
CA GLU A 676 10.97 -9.30 -2.91
C GLU A 676 10.81 -7.90 -2.31
N ALA A 677 9.76 -7.16 -2.68
CA ALA A 677 9.42 -5.88 -2.06
C ALA A 677 9.09 -6.08 -0.56
N TYR A 678 8.25 -7.07 -0.23
CA TYR A 678 7.88 -7.39 1.14
C TYR A 678 9.10 -7.73 2.01
N GLN A 679 10.03 -8.52 1.48
CA GLN A 679 11.30 -8.85 2.15
C GLN A 679 12.20 -7.63 2.40
N LEU A 680 12.00 -6.52 1.68
CA LEU A 680 12.72 -5.26 1.85
C LEU A 680 11.92 -4.22 2.64
N ARG A 681 10.83 -4.62 3.30
CA ARG A 681 9.91 -3.73 4.03
C ARG A 681 9.25 -2.70 3.12
N LEU A 682 9.07 -3.02 1.84
CA LEU A 682 8.31 -2.22 0.89
C LEU A 682 6.88 -2.77 0.76
N THR A 683 5.91 -1.89 0.60
CA THR A 683 4.48 -2.23 0.43
C THR A 683 3.84 -1.42 -0.70
N ALA A 684 2.78 -1.97 -1.29
CA ALA A 684 1.96 -1.35 -2.33
C ALA A 684 0.78 -0.53 -1.77
N GLU A 685 0.74 -0.32 -0.45
CA GLU A 685 -0.39 0.32 0.24
C GLU A 685 0.03 1.47 1.17
N LYS A 686 -0.90 2.39 1.43
CA LYS A 686 -0.77 3.49 2.40
C LYS A 686 -2.03 3.57 3.26
N PHE A 687 -1.86 4.14 4.46
CA PHE A 687 -2.98 4.47 5.34
C PHE A 687 -3.08 5.98 5.54
N LEU A 688 -4.30 6.49 5.52
CA LEU A 688 -4.58 7.86 5.97
C LEU A 688 -4.69 7.89 7.50
N ILE A 689 -4.55 9.09 8.08
CA ILE A 689 -4.61 9.32 9.54
C ILE A 689 -5.89 8.76 10.15
N ASP A 690 -7.01 8.84 9.43
CA ASP A 690 -8.32 8.39 9.90
C ASP A 690 -8.56 6.88 9.73
N GLY A 691 -7.53 6.14 9.31
CA GLY A 691 -7.57 4.71 9.08
C GLY A 691 -8.02 4.31 7.68
N ARG A 692 -8.36 5.22 6.77
CA ARG A 692 -8.67 4.83 5.38
C ARG A 692 -7.46 4.18 4.72
N HIS A 693 -7.75 3.22 3.86
CA HIS A 693 -6.77 2.43 3.13
C HIS A 693 -6.69 2.94 1.68
N SER A 694 -5.49 3.15 1.15
CA SER A 694 -5.26 3.55 -0.24
C SER A 694 -4.06 2.82 -0.83
N GLY A 695 -3.89 2.90 -2.14
CA GLY A 695 -2.61 2.55 -2.77
C GLY A 695 -1.53 3.57 -2.43
N THR A 696 -0.31 3.33 -2.90
CA THR A 696 0.88 4.18 -2.70
C THR A 696 0.76 5.61 -3.27
N GLY A 697 -0.23 5.88 -4.12
CA GLY A 697 -0.49 7.19 -4.73
C GLY A 697 0.25 7.46 -6.05
N GLY A 698 1.22 6.62 -6.42
CA GLY A 698 1.93 6.71 -7.71
C GLY A 698 1.22 6.04 -8.89
N GLY A 699 0.11 5.34 -8.62
CA GLY A 699 -0.63 4.56 -9.61
C GLY A 699 -0.02 3.18 -9.90
N ASN A 700 -0.79 2.34 -10.60
CA ASN A 700 -0.37 1.09 -11.23
C ASN A 700 -0.66 1.22 -12.72
N HIS A 701 0.14 2.03 -13.41
CA HIS A 701 -0.07 2.23 -14.84
C HIS A 701 0.14 0.91 -15.57
N ILE A 702 -0.91 0.44 -16.26
CA ILE A 702 -0.83 -0.76 -17.11
C ILE A 702 -0.59 -0.32 -18.54
N THR A 703 0.57 -0.68 -19.09
CA THR A 703 0.95 -0.35 -20.46
C THR A 703 0.58 -1.52 -21.38
N LEU A 704 -0.20 -1.24 -22.43
CA LEU A 704 -0.67 -2.23 -23.39
C LEU A 704 -0.09 -1.93 -24.77
N GLY A 705 0.35 -2.96 -25.49
CA GLY A 705 0.91 -2.79 -26.83
C GLY A 705 1.31 -4.10 -27.48
N GLY A 706 2.27 -4.05 -28.40
CA GLY A 706 2.90 -5.23 -28.98
C GLY A 706 4.41 -5.21 -28.75
N ALA A 707 5.08 -6.34 -29.05
CA ALA A 707 6.53 -6.45 -28.92
C ALA A 707 7.32 -5.50 -29.83
N SER A 708 6.68 -5.02 -30.89
CA SER A 708 7.17 -3.99 -31.81
C SER A 708 6.03 -3.06 -32.21
N VAL A 709 6.35 -1.90 -32.79
CA VAL A 709 5.36 -0.92 -33.27
C VAL A 709 4.42 -1.55 -34.30
N SER A 710 4.96 -2.38 -35.21
CA SER A 710 4.18 -3.08 -36.24
C SER A 710 3.30 -4.20 -35.66
N ASP A 711 3.66 -4.74 -34.49
CA ASP A 711 2.88 -5.73 -33.77
C ASP A 711 1.78 -5.11 -32.88
N SER A 712 1.79 -3.79 -32.67
CA SER A 712 0.80 -3.11 -31.81
C SER A 712 -0.63 -3.44 -32.23
N PRO A 713 -1.45 -4.04 -31.35
CA PRO A 713 -2.83 -4.40 -31.68
C PRO A 713 -3.69 -3.16 -32.01
N PHE A 714 -3.38 -2.02 -31.38
CA PHE A 714 -4.10 -0.75 -31.59
C PHE A 714 -3.82 -0.14 -32.96
N LEU A 715 -2.59 -0.27 -33.46
CA LEU A 715 -2.22 0.24 -34.78
C LEU A 715 -2.65 -0.71 -35.91
N ARG A 716 -2.61 -2.03 -35.66
CA ARG A 716 -3.07 -3.05 -36.61
C ARG A 716 -4.59 -3.04 -36.78
N LYS A 717 -5.33 -2.79 -35.69
CA LYS A 717 -6.79 -2.72 -35.69
C LYS A 717 -7.26 -1.44 -34.96
N PRO A 718 -7.34 -0.29 -35.66
CA PRO A 718 -7.75 1.00 -35.09
C PRO A 718 -9.10 0.99 -34.35
N SER A 719 -10.02 0.10 -34.75
CA SER A 719 -11.31 -0.06 -34.06
C SER A 719 -11.18 -0.54 -32.62
N LEU A 720 -10.05 -1.16 -32.24
CA LEU A 720 -9.77 -1.58 -30.86
C LEU A 720 -9.62 -0.39 -29.93
N LEU A 721 -8.79 0.60 -30.28
CA LEU A 721 -8.60 1.80 -29.44
C LEU A 721 -9.89 2.62 -29.34
N ARG A 722 -10.60 2.77 -30.46
CA ARG A 722 -11.93 3.38 -30.49
C ARG A 722 -12.90 2.65 -29.56
N SER A 723 -12.95 1.32 -29.62
CA SER A 723 -13.82 0.49 -28.76
C SER A 723 -13.50 0.72 -27.30
N LEU A 724 -12.22 0.71 -26.95
CA LEU A 724 -11.75 0.90 -25.59
C LEU A 724 -12.16 2.27 -25.03
N VAL A 725 -11.90 3.36 -25.76
CA VAL A 725 -12.25 4.72 -25.31
C VAL A 725 -13.77 4.88 -25.19
N ALA A 726 -14.54 4.41 -26.17
CA ALA A 726 -16.00 4.50 -26.13
C ALA A 726 -16.60 3.70 -24.96
N TYR A 727 -16.10 2.47 -24.74
CA TYR A 727 -16.60 1.59 -23.70
C TYR A 727 -16.27 2.11 -22.31
N TRP A 728 -15.04 2.60 -22.10
CA TRP A 728 -14.65 3.24 -20.84
C TRP A 728 -15.51 4.46 -20.55
N GLN A 729 -15.77 5.32 -21.55
CA GLN A 729 -16.63 6.50 -21.41
C GLN A 729 -18.10 6.13 -21.10
N ASN A 730 -18.58 5.02 -21.66
CA ASN A 730 -19.93 4.53 -21.42
C ASN A 730 -20.10 3.74 -20.11
N HIS A 731 -19.01 3.35 -19.45
CA HIS A 731 -19.06 2.63 -18.17
C HIS A 731 -18.21 3.34 -17.10
N PRO A 732 -18.74 4.38 -16.42
CA PRO A 732 -18.01 5.10 -15.38
C PRO A 732 -17.49 4.23 -14.24
N GLY A 733 -18.12 3.07 -14.00
CA GLY A 733 -17.67 2.11 -13.00
C GLY A 733 -16.24 1.60 -13.26
N LEU A 734 -15.80 1.54 -14.52
CA LEU A 734 -14.43 1.15 -14.88
C LEU A 734 -13.36 2.15 -14.43
N SER A 735 -13.70 3.43 -14.36
CA SER A 735 -12.75 4.45 -13.90
C SER A 735 -12.74 4.53 -12.39
N TYR A 736 -13.90 4.45 -11.75
CA TYR A 736 -14.02 4.74 -10.32
C TYR A 736 -13.80 3.54 -9.39
N LEU A 737 -14.05 2.30 -9.84
CA LEU A 737 -13.79 1.12 -9.02
C LEU A 737 -12.29 0.99 -8.68
N PHE A 738 -11.45 1.28 -9.67
CA PHE A 738 -10.01 1.09 -9.58
C PHE A 738 -9.21 2.40 -9.39
N SER A 739 -9.86 3.57 -9.37
CA SER A 739 -9.20 4.88 -9.22
C SER A 739 -8.44 5.04 -7.92
N GLY A 740 -7.58 6.05 -7.78
CA GLY A 740 -7.16 6.53 -6.46
C GLY A 740 -8.30 7.22 -5.69
N MET A 741 -7.97 7.75 -4.50
CA MET A 741 -8.87 8.64 -3.73
C MET A 741 -9.04 10.00 -4.40
N PHE A 742 -7.99 10.51 -5.04
CA PHE A 742 -8.01 11.78 -5.73
C PHE A 742 -8.54 11.61 -7.16
N ILE A 743 -9.84 11.87 -7.35
CA ILE A 743 -10.53 11.84 -8.64
C ILE A 743 -11.02 13.25 -9.02
N GLY A 744 -11.45 13.39 -10.28
CA GLY A 744 -11.95 14.65 -10.82
C GLY A 744 -11.04 15.25 -11.89
N PRO A 745 -11.43 16.44 -12.42
CA PRO A 745 -10.87 17.02 -13.65
C PRO A 745 -9.39 17.42 -13.58
N THR A 746 -8.83 17.44 -12.36
CA THR A 746 -7.45 17.84 -12.08
C THR A 746 -6.62 16.72 -11.44
N SER A 747 -7.19 15.51 -11.36
CA SER A 747 -6.52 14.32 -10.89
C SER A 747 -5.35 13.91 -11.81
N GLN A 748 -4.60 12.88 -11.45
CA GLN A 748 -3.50 12.39 -12.31
C GLN A 748 -4.00 11.75 -13.61
N SER A 749 -5.26 11.31 -13.63
CA SER A 749 -5.85 10.50 -14.69
C SER A 749 -7.35 10.82 -14.85
N PRO A 750 -7.73 12.08 -15.16
CA PRO A 750 -9.13 12.49 -15.29
C PRO A 750 -9.85 11.74 -16.41
N ARG A 751 -11.17 11.59 -16.25
CA ARG A 751 -12.06 11.19 -17.33
C ARG A 751 -12.23 12.35 -18.32
N ILE A 752 -12.44 12.00 -19.59
CA ILE A 752 -12.60 12.98 -20.67
C ILE A 752 -13.77 13.96 -20.45
N ASP A 753 -14.84 13.51 -19.78
CA ASP A 753 -16.08 14.24 -19.57
C ASP A 753 -16.21 14.90 -18.19
N GLU A 754 -15.14 14.95 -17.39
CA GLU A 754 -15.15 15.63 -16.08
C GLU A 754 -14.93 17.14 -16.15
N ALA A 755 -14.31 17.66 -17.22
CA ALA A 755 -13.90 19.07 -17.28
C ALA A 755 -14.38 19.86 -18.50
N ARG A 756 -14.34 19.25 -19.69
CA ARG A 756 -14.70 19.90 -20.96
C ARG A 756 -16.00 19.32 -21.50
N ASN A 757 -17.04 20.14 -21.47
CA ASN A 757 -18.39 19.77 -21.92
C ASN A 757 -18.48 19.49 -23.44
N ASP A 758 -17.56 20.05 -24.23
CA ASP A 758 -17.50 19.88 -25.69
C ASP A 758 -16.77 18.60 -26.13
N SER A 759 -15.89 18.05 -25.28
CA SER A 759 -15.03 16.89 -25.63
C SER A 759 -15.82 15.69 -26.15
N LEU A 760 -17.00 15.40 -25.59
CA LEU A 760 -17.82 14.28 -26.02
C LEU A 760 -18.41 14.46 -27.43
N HIS A 761 -18.67 15.70 -27.85
CA HIS A 761 -19.11 15.99 -29.20
C HIS A 761 -17.97 15.78 -30.20
N GLU A 762 -16.80 16.33 -29.90
CA GLU A 762 -15.60 16.14 -30.73
C GLU A 762 -15.19 14.66 -30.80
N LEU A 763 -15.30 13.91 -29.70
CA LEU A 763 -15.03 12.48 -29.66
C LEU A 763 -15.97 11.69 -30.59
N LYS A 764 -17.25 12.08 -30.68
CA LYS A 764 -18.20 11.47 -31.63
C LYS A 764 -17.76 11.65 -33.08
N ILE A 765 -17.31 12.86 -33.43
CA ILE A 765 -16.80 13.17 -34.77
C ILE A 765 -15.52 12.37 -35.05
N ALA A 766 -14.61 12.30 -34.07
CA ALA A 766 -13.40 11.48 -34.14
C ALA A 766 -13.70 10.00 -34.41
N PHE A 767 -14.67 9.42 -33.70
CA PHE A 767 -15.09 8.03 -33.93
C PHE A 767 -15.68 7.82 -35.33
N GLN A 768 -16.48 8.76 -35.84
CA GLN A 768 -16.99 8.67 -37.22
C GLN A 768 -15.88 8.66 -38.26
N GLN A 769 -14.80 9.42 -38.05
CA GLN A 769 -13.64 9.39 -38.95
C GLN A 769 -12.91 8.04 -38.91
N ILE A 770 -12.77 7.45 -37.72
CA ILE A 770 -12.16 6.12 -37.57
C ILE A 770 -13.04 5.04 -38.19
N ASP A 771 -14.35 5.09 -37.93
CA ASP A 771 -15.32 4.06 -38.35
C ASP A 771 -15.61 4.10 -39.86
N SER A 772 -15.54 5.28 -40.50
CA SER A 772 -15.76 5.45 -41.95
C SER A 772 -14.53 5.13 -42.81
N SER A 773 -13.34 5.09 -42.22
CA SER A 773 -12.11 4.80 -42.93
C SER A 773 -11.95 3.29 -43.16
N ARG A 774 -11.72 2.89 -44.42
CA ARG A 774 -11.36 1.49 -44.74
C ARG A 774 -9.97 1.13 -44.19
N HIS A 775 -9.08 2.11 -44.02
CA HIS A 775 -7.75 1.94 -43.47
C HIS A 775 -7.28 3.25 -42.81
N THR A 776 -7.20 3.26 -41.48
CA THR A 776 -6.71 4.42 -40.73
C THR A 776 -5.20 4.29 -40.50
N PRO A 777 -4.36 5.14 -41.12
CA PRO A 777 -2.92 5.04 -40.91
C PRO A 777 -2.56 5.43 -39.45
N PRO A 778 -1.48 4.86 -38.87
CA PRO A 778 -1.11 5.06 -37.46
C PRO A 778 -1.05 6.53 -37.00
N TRP A 779 -0.45 7.41 -37.81
CA TRP A 779 -0.34 8.84 -37.48
C TRP A 779 -1.70 9.56 -37.46
N MET A 780 -2.67 9.09 -38.25
CA MET A 780 -4.02 9.66 -38.29
C MET A 780 -4.83 9.23 -37.07
N LEU A 781 -4.71 7.95 -36.67
CA LEU A 781 -5.35 7.45 -35.44
C LEU A 781 -4.90 8.26 -34.21
N ASP A 782 -3.60 8.50 -34.08
CA ASP A 782 -3.04 9.35 -33.03
C ASP A 782 -3.59 10.78 -33.10
N ARG A 783 -3.52 11.44 -34.26
CA ARG A 783 -3.92 12.85 -34.42
C ARG A 783 -5.40 13.10 -34.18
N VAL A 784 -6.26 12.16 -34.54
CA VAL A 784 -7.72 12.27 -34.34
C VAL A 784 -8.09 12.21 -32.85
N LEU A 785 -7.31 11.52 -32.01
CA LEU A 785 -7.61 11.35 -30.59
C LEU A 785 -6.76 12.21 -29.65
N ARG A 786 -5.52 12.55 -30.01
CA ARG A 786 -4.53 13.19 -29.12
C ARG A 786 -4.99 14.51 -28.51
N ASN A 787 -5.69 15.33 -29.29
CA ASN A 787 -6.18 16.64 -28.82
C ASN A 787 -7.53 16.56 -28.08
N ILE A 788 -8.06 15.35 -27.94
CA ILE A 788 -9.31 15.04 -27.24
C ILE A 788 -8.99 14.32 -25.92
N LEU A 789 -8.04 13.39 -25.95
CA LEU A 789 -7.50 12.67 -24.79
C LEU A 789 -6.39 13.49 -24.11
N LEU A 790 -6.77 14.57 -23.44
CA LEU A 790 -5.89 15.45 -22.67
C LEU A 790 -6.54 15.93 -21.37
N ASP A 791 -5.74 16.36 -20.39
CA ASP A 791 -6.25 17.07 -19.20
C ASP A 791 -6.61 18.54 -19.51
N ILE A 792 -7.12 19.26 -18.50
CA ILE A 792 -7.48 20.68 -18.64
C ILE A 792 -6.30 21.61 -18.99
N THR A 793 -5.06 21.15 -18.82
CA THR A 793 -3.84 21.90 -19.16
C THR A 793 -3.31 21.56 -20.55
N GLY A 794 -3.93 20.61 -21.24
CA GLY A 794 -3.50 20.12 -22.55
C GLY A 794 -2.47 18.98 -22.48
N ASN A 795 -2.29 18.34 -21.32
CA ASN A 795 -1.32 17.28 -21.12
C ASN A 795 -1.89 15.91 -21.52
N THR A 796 -1.33 15.29 -22.56
CA THR A 796 -1.70 13.97 -23.10
C THR A 796 -1.27 12.81 -22.20
N HIS A 797 -0.33 13.06 -21.28
CA HIS A 797 0.12 12.10 -20.29
C HIS A 797 -0.79 12.08 -19.04
N ARG A 798 -1.77 12.98 -18.92
CA ARG A 798 -2.67 13.09 -17.77
C ARG A 798 -4.12 12.79 -18.16
N THR A 799 -4.38 11.55 -18.57
CA THR A 799 -5.73 11.04 -18.85
C THR A 799 -5.86 9.61 -18.37
N GLU A 800 -7.08 9.14 -18.11
CA GLU A 800 -7.32 7.75 -17.72
C GLU A 800 -6.81 6.71 -18.73
N ILE A 801 -6.91 7.03 -20.03
CA ILE A 801 -6.31 6.30 -21.14
C ILE A 801 -5.36 7.26 -21.84
N SER A 802 -4.06 7.09 -21.61
CA SER A 802 -3.04 7.90 -22.26
C SER A 802 -2.58 7.24 -23.55
N ILE A 803 -2.57 8.02 -24.62
CA ILE A 803 -2.03 7.63 -25.93
C ILE A 803 -0.71 8.35 -26.23
N ASP A 804 -0.07 8.91 -25.21
CA ASP A 804 1.17 9.69 -25.39
C ASP A 804 2.26 8.86 -26.08
N LYS A 805 2.34 7.57 -25.72
CA LYS A 805 3.26 6.56 -26.25
C LYS A 805 2.71 5.81 -27.48
N LEU A 806 1.66 6.30 -28.15
CA LEU A 806 1.04 5.62 -29.29
C LEU A 806 1.83 5.82 -30.59
N PHE A 807 1.69 6.97 -31.26
CA PHE A 807 2.38 7.21 -32.53
C PHE A 807 2.62 8.70 -32.78
N ASP A 808 3.71 9.27 -32.23
CA ASP A 808 4.08 10.65 -32.54
C ASP A 808 4.60 10.79 -33.99
N PRO A 809 3.94 11.57 -34.86
CA PRO A 809 4.44 11.80 -36.21
C PRO A 809 5.71 12.67 -36.25
N GLY A 810 5.96 13.50 -35.22
CA GLY A 810 7.07 14.47 -35.17
C GLY A 810 8.43 13.87 -34.81
N SER A 811 8.47 12.69 -34.19
CA SER A 811 9.71 12.04 -33.76
C SER A 811 9.68 10.53 -34.03
N PRO A 812 10.68 9.95 -34.74
CA PRO A 812 10.79 8.50 -34.89
C PRO A 812 10.84 7.74 -33.55
N THR A 813 11.44 8.36 -32.52
CA THR A 813 11.54 7.77 -31.16
C THR A 813 10.22 7.80 -30.38
N GLY A 814 9.26 8.64 -30.76
CA GLY A 814 7.94 8.74 -30.14
C GLY A 814 6.90 7.76 -30.71
N ARG A 815 7.32 6.85 -31.60
CA ARG A 815 6.44 5.84 -32.22
C ARG A 815 6.63 4.51 -31.51
N LEU A 816 5.91 4.29 -30.41
CA LEU A 816 6.06 3.06 -29.60
C LEU A 816 4.89 2.08 -29.79
N GLY A 817 3.73 2.54 -30.25
CA GLY A 817 2.53 1.72 -30.45
C GLY A 817 1.87 1.29 -29.14
N LEU A 818 2.07 2.05 -28.06
CA LEU A 818 1.62 1.71 -26.71
C LEU A 818 0.49 2.64 -26.26
N ILE A 819 -0.40 2.13 -25.41
CA ILE A 819 -1.34 2.94 -24.62
C ILE A 819 -1.14 2.63 -23.14
N GLU A 820 -1.54 3.56 -22.27
CA GLU A 820 -1.41 3.41 -20.82
C GLU A 820 -2.73 3.62 -20.12
N MET A 821 -3.14 2.62 -19.32
CA MET A 821 -4.27 2.72 -18.41
C MET A 821 -3.77 3.34 -17.11
N ARG A 822 -4.04 4.63 -16.92
CA ARG A 822 -3.45 5.42 -15.81
C ARG A 822 -4.37 5.55 -14.61
N ALA A 823 -5.67 5.32 -14.80
CA ALA A 823 -6.65 5.40 -13.72
C ALA A 823 -6.60 4.21 -12.74
N PHE A 824 -5.71 3.24 -12.94
CA PHE A 824 -5.56 2.13 -12.00
C PHE A 824 -4.68 2.51 -10.82
N GLU A 825 -5.24 2.45 -9.62
CA GLU A 825 -4.49 2.51 -8.37
C GLU A 825 -3.78 1.18 -8.09
N MET A 826 -2.66 1.26 -7.37
CA MET A 826 -1.88 0.11 -6.92
C MET A 826 -2.69 -0.82 -6.02
N PRO A 827 -2.90 -2.10 -6.41
CA PRO A 827 -3.55 -3.06 -5.54
C PRO A 827 -2.60 -3.49 -4.40
N PRO A 828 -3.11 -3.66 -3.18
CA PRO A 828 -2.29 -4.06 -2.02
C PRO A 828 -1.74 -5.49 -2.13
N HIS A 829 -2.32 -6.34 -2.98
CA HIS A 829 -1.92 -7.75 -3.14
C HIS A 829 -1.67 -8.14 -4.60
N TYR A 830 -0.66 -8.99 -4.84
CA TYR A 830 -0.25 -9.38 -6.18
C TYR A 830 -1.37 -10.06 -7.00
N GLN A 831 -2.20 -10.91 -6.35
CA GLN A 831 -3.32 -11.58 -7.02
C GLN A 831 -4.36 -10.59 -7.56
N MET A 832 -4.60 -9.49 -6.83
CA MET A 832 -5.47 -8.41 -7.32
C MET A 832 -4.83 -7.76 -8.56
N SER A 833 -3.55 -7.39 -8.51
CA SER A 833 -2.84 -6.82 -9.68
C SER A 833 -2.88 -7.75 -10.91
N VAL A 834 -2.74 -9.07 -10.72
CA VAL A 834 -2.87 -10.05 -11.79
C VAL A 834 -4.28 -10.08 -12.38
N ILE A 835 -5.34 -10.00 -11.57
CA ILE A 835 -6.73 -9.98 -12.06
C ILE A 835 -7.03 -8.70 -12.83
N GLN A 836 -6.53 -7.53 -12.38
CA GLN A 836 -6.64 -6.29 -13.18
C GLN A 836 -6.03 -6.47 -14.57
N GLN A 837 -4.84 -7.08 -14.66
CA GLN A 837 -4.19 -7.35 -15.94
C GLN A 837 -4.95 -8.39 -16.79
N ALA A 838 -5.44 -9.48 -16.18
CA ALA A 838 -6.28 -10.47 -16.86
C ALA A 838 -7.57 -9.87 -17.41
N PHE A 839 -8.20 -8.98 -16.63
CA PHE A 839 -9.39 -8.24 -17.02
C PHE A 839 -9.12 -7.38 -18.25
N MET A 840 -8.00 -6.65 -18.27
CA MET A 840 -7.58 -5.90 -19.46
C MET A 840 -7.33 -6.79 -20.67
N MET A 841 -6.68 -7.94 -20.50
CA MET A 841 -6.49 -8.91 -21.59
C MET A 841 -7.82 -9.37 -22.19
N ALA A 842 -8.80 -9.68 -21.33
CA ALA A 842 -10.12 -10.11 -21.78
C ALA A 842 -10.88 -9.01 -22.52
N ILE A 843 -10.83 -7.76 -22.04
CA ILE A 843 -11.43 -6.61 -22.73
C ILE A 843 -10.80 -6.40 -24.12
N ILE A 844 -9.47 -6.50 -24.22
CA ILE A 844 -8.77 -6.40 -25.51
C ILE A 844 -9.19 -7.53 -26.45
N CYS A 845 -9.26 -8.77 -25.96
CA CYS A 845 -9.76 -9.89 -26.76
C CYS A 845 -11.22 -9.69 -27.19
N ARG A 846 -12.10 -9.26 -26.28
CA ARG A 846 -13.51 -8.97 -26.53
C ARG A 846 -13.69 -8.00 -27.69
N PHE A 847 -12.96 -6.89 -27.68
CA PHE A 847 -13.06 -5.87 -28.74
C PHE A 847 -12.27 -6.22 -30.00
N TRP A 848 -11.27 -7.10 -29.90
CA TRP A 848 -10.63 -7.66 -31.07
C TRP A 848 -11.56 -8.62 -31.82
N GLU A 849 -12.30 -9.47 -31.11
CA GLU A 849 -13.23 -10.42 -31.73
C GLU A 849 -14.49 -9.71 -32.26
N ASP A 850 -15.07 -8.80 -31.47
CA ASP A 850 -16.27 -8.05 -31.82
C ASP A 850 -16.13 -6.57 -31.36
N PRO A 851 -15.76 -5.62 -32.24
CA PRO A 851 -15.53 -4.24 -31.84
C PRO A 851 -16.78 -3.55 -31.28
N TYR A 852 -16.60 -2.73 -30.24
CA TYR A 852 -17.67 -1.98 -29.63
C TYR A 852 -17.91 -0.65 -30.36
N TYR A 853 -19.07 -0.51 -30.99
CA TYR A 853 -19.48 0.68 -31.75
C TYR A 853 -20.43 1.63 -31.00
N GLY A 854 -20.52 1.52 -29.68
CA GLY A 854 -21.34 2.44 -28.86
C GLY A 854 -20.93 3.90 -29.05
N SER A 855 -21.92 4.81 -29.00
CA SER A 855 -21.68 6.26 -29.01
C SER A 855 -21.46 6.77 -27.59
N PRO A 856 -20.60 7.79 -27.39
CA PRO A 856 -20.41 8.41 -26.09
C PRO A 856 -21.71 8.93 -25.46
N ILE A 857 -21.95 8.55 -24.20
CA ILE A 857 -23.13 8.93 -23.39
C ILE A 857 -22.84 10.24 -22.66
N ASN A 858 -23.77 11.20 -22.67
CA ASN A 858 -23.63 12.40 -21.86
C ASN A 858 -24.25 12.18 -20.47
N TRP A 859 -23.40 11.87 -19.48
CA TRP A 859 -23.80 11.63 -18.10
C TRP A 859 -24.22 12.90 -17.34
N ASN A 860 -23.80 14.09 -17.78
CA ASN A 860 -24.03 15.36 -17.08
C ASN A 860 -23.75 15.24 -15.57
N THR A 861 -24.67 15.74 -14.72
CA THR A 861 -24.53 15.70 -13.27
C THR A 861 -24.68 14.30 -12.68
N GLU A 862 -25.22 13.32 -13.42
CA GLU A 862 -25.32 11.93 -12.91
C GLU A 862 -23.93 11.34 -12.64
N LEU A 863 -22.90 11.79 -13.38
CA LEU A 863 -21.51 11.37 -13.16
C LEU A 863 -21.05 11.64 -11.72
N HIS A 864 -21.33 12.83 -11.20
CA HIS A 864 -20.95 13.26 -9.85
C HIS A 864 -22.04 13.05 -8.78
N ASP A 865 -23.20 12.50 -9.17
CA ASP A 865 -24.28 12.11 -8.26
C ASP A 865 -24.29 10.60 -8.03
N ARG A 866 -24.55 9.81 -9.07
CA ARG A 866 -24.73 8.36 -8.99
C ARG A 866 -23.40 7.62 -8.98
N PHE A 867 -22.51 7.93 -9.91
CA PHE A 867 -21.24 7.20 -10.07
C PHE A 867 -20.18 7.56 -9.03
N MET A 868 -20.54 8.39 -8.04
CA MET A 868 -19.78 8.58 -6.80
C MET A 868 -20.17 7.57 -5.72
N LEU A 869 -21.30 6.87 -5.89
CA LEU A 869 -21.85 5.95 -4.91
C LEU A 869 -21.49 4.49 -5.25
N PRO A 870 -20.98 3.69 -4.27
CA PRO A 870 -20.58 2.30 -4.44
C PRO A 870 -21.59 1.44 -5.22
N TYR A 871 -22.88 1.56 -4.93
CA TYR A 871 -23.93 0.75 -5.56
C TYR A 871 -23.97 0.97 -7.08
N PHE A 872 -23.98 2.21 -7.55
CA PHE A 872 -24.08 2.49 -8.99
C PHE A 872 -22.79 2.17 -9.73
N VAL A 873 -21.64 2.43 -9.12
CA VAL A 873 -20.32 2.02 -9.65
C VAL A 873 -20.28 0.51 -9.84
N TYR A 874 -20.64 -0.26 -8.81
CA TYR A 874 -20.55 -1.71 -8.88
C TYR A 874 -21.64 -2.34 -9.75
N ARG A 875 -22.83 -1.73 -9.82
CA ARG A 875 -23.89 -2.17 -10.74
C ARG A 875 -23.46 -1.99 -12.20
N ASP A 876 -22.93 -0.83 -12.56
CA ASP A 876 -22.39 -0.58 -13.91
C ASP A 876 -21.24 -1.53 -14.24
N PHE A 877 -20.33 -1.74 -13.29
CA PHE A 877 -19.25 -2.71 -13.45
C PHE A 877 -19.75 -4.16 -13.64
N LYS A 878 -20.84 -4.56 -12.99
CA LYS A 878 -21.47 -5.87 -13.21
C LYS A 878 -22.00 -6.05 -14.63
N GLU A 879 -22.43 -4.97 -15.30
CA GLU A 879 -22.81 -5.03 -16.71
C GLU A 879 -21.61 -5.37 -17.61
N VAL A 880 -20.43 -4.81 -17.29
CA VAL A 880 -19.17 -5.15 -17.97
C VAL A 880 -18.78 -6.62 -17.76
N ILE A 881 -18.91 -7.11 -16.52
CA ILE A 881 -18.67 -8.55 -16.24
C ILE A 881 -19.63 -9.43 -17.02
N GLN A 882 -20.91 -9.04 -17.11
CA GLN A 882 -21.90 -9.80 -17.88
C GLN A 882 -21.58 -9.80 -19.38
N ASP A 883 -21.12 -8.70 -19.97
CA ASP A 883 -20.66 -8.64 -21.36
C ASP A 883 -19.47 -9.57 -21.62
N LEU A 884 -18.48 -9.57 -20.72
CA LEU A 884 -17.34 -10.49 -20.78
C LEU A 884 -17.80 -11.96 -20.68
N GLN A 885 -18.73 -12.27 -19.77
CA GLN A 885 -19.31 -13.62 -19.63
C GLN A 885 -20.05 -14.06 -20.89
N ASN A 886 -20.88 -13.18 -21.47
CA ASN A 886 -21.60 -13.44 -22.71
C ASN A 886 -20.65 -13.71 -23.88
N SER A 887 -19.45 -13.16 -23.82
CA SER A 887 -18.36 -13.37 -24.79
C SER A 887 -17.46 -14.56 -24.44
N GLY A 888 -17.84 -15.34 -23.42
CA GLY A 888 -17.18 -16.57 -23.01
C GLY A 888 -15.96 -16.38 -22.10
N PHE A 889 -15.79 -15.22 -21.46
CA PHE A 889 -14.80 -15.01 -20.41
C PHE A 889 -15.45 -15.24 -19.03
N GLY A 890 -15.01 -16.29 -18.33
CA GLY A 890 -15.64 -16.75 -17.08
C GLY A 890 -15.31 -15.95 -15.81
N PHE A 891 -15.23 -14.62 -15.90
CA PHE A 891 -15.12 -13.77 -14.71
C PHE A 891 -16.39 -13.83 -13.88
N LEU A 892 -16.28 -13.85 -12.56
CA LEU A 892 -17.41 -13.77 -11.63
C LEU A 892 -17.40 -12.42 -10.94
N SER A 893 -18.56 -11.88 -10.55
CA SER A 893 -18.60 -10.63 -9.79
C SER A 893 -17.74 -10.71 -8.52
N LYS A 894 -17.76 -11.87 -7.84
CA LYS A 894 -16.96 -12.10 -6.63
C LYS A 894 -15.44 -11.98 -6.83
N ASP A 895 -14.95 -12.08 -8.06
CA ASP A 895 -13.51 -11.88 -8.38
C ASP A 895 -13.08 -10.43 -8.10
N PHE A 896 -14.04 -9.51 -8.08
CA PHE A 896 -13.84 -8.08 -7.90
C PHE A 896 -14.29 -7.55 -6.53
N ASP A 897 -14.85 -8.41 -5.67
CA ASP A 897 -15.26 -8.01 -4.31
C ASP A 897 -14.08 -7.46 -3.48
N PRO A 898 -12.84 -8.00 -3.55
CA PRO A 898 -11.69 -7.39 -2.88
C PRO A 898 -11.38 -5.95 -3.33
N PHE A 899 -11.60 -5.61 -4.61
CA PHE A 899 -11.46 -4.25 -5.10
C PHE A 899 -12.60 -3.36 -4.61
N PHE A 900 -13.81 -3.89 -4.57
CA PHE A 900 -14.97 -3.17 -4.05
C PHE A 900 -14.79 -2.83 -2.57
N GLU A 901 -14.36 -3.78 -1.74
CA GLU A 901 -14.09 -3.53 -0.31
C GLU A 901 -12.88 -2.63 -0.08
N PHE A 902 -11.86 -2.70 -0.94
CA PHE A 902 -10.72 -1.79 -0.89
C PHE A 902 -11.12 -0.34 -1.22
N ARG A 903 -11.93 -0.15 -2.27
CA ARG A 903 -12.38 1.17 -2.75
C ARG A 903 -13.48 1.79 -1.87
N PHE A 904 -14.41 0.96 -1.42
CA PHE A 904 -15.65 1.37 -0.74
C PHE A 904 -15.80 0.62 0.60
N PRO A 905 -14.83 0.80 1.53
CA PRO A 905 -14.85 0.08 2.79
C PRO A 905 -16.11 0.38 3.59
N GLN A 906 -16.63 -0.65 4.24
CA GLN A 906 -17.77 -0.55 5.14
C GLN A 906 -17.39 0.13 6.46
N TYR A 907 -18.17 1.13 6.87
CA TYR A 907 -18.05 1.77 8.18
C TYR A 907 -18.82 1.00 9.25
N GLY A 908 -20.04 0.55 8.95
CA GLY A 908 -20.82 -0.27 9.87
C GLY A 908 -22.24 -0.58 9.40
N ILE A 909 -22.91 -1.45 10.15
CA ILE A 909 -24.31 -1.84 9.94
C ILE A 909 -25.08 -1.68 11.24
N CYS A 910 -26.32 -1.21 11.14
CA CYS A 910 -27.30 -1.16 12.22
C CYS A 910 -28.57 -1.92 11.82
N TYR A 911 -29.10 -2.71 12.75
CA TYR A 911 -30.33 -3.50 12.57
C TYR A 911 -31.45 -2.92 13.43
N LEU A 912 -32.60 -2.62 12.83
CA LEU A 912 -33.73 -1.94 13.47
C LEU A 912 -35.06 -2.47 12.95
N ASP A 913 -35.84 -3.16 13.78
CA ASP A 913 -37.22 -3.60 13.44
C ASP A 913 -37.33 -4.29 12.06
N GLY A 914 -36.41 -5.21 11.76
CA GLY A 914 -36.35 -5.92 10.47
C GLY A 914 -35.72 -5.13 9.32
N MET A 915 -35.36 -3.86 9.54
CA MET A 915 -34.57 -3.05 8.61
C MET A 915 -33.07 -3.17 8.88
N GLU A 916 -32.28 -3.14 7.83
CA GLU A 916 -30.81 -3.07 7.87
C GLU A 916 -30.38 -1.72 7.29
N ILE A 917 -29.53 -0.98 8.00
CA ILE A 917 -28.89 0.25 7.53
C ILE A 917 -27.39 0.01 7.45
N GLU A 918 -26.81 0.12 6.26
CA GLU A 918 -25.37 -0.01 6.02
C GLU A 918 -24.80 1.35 5.59
N LEU A 919 -23.68 1.74 6.21
CA LEU A 919 -22.89 2.91 5.79
C LEU A 919 -21.56 2.47 5.17
N ARG A 920 -21.27 2.97 3.97
CA ARG A 920 -20.02 2.76 3.25
C ARG A 920 -19.38 4.08 2.85
N MET A 921 -18.05 4.09 2.75
CA MET A 921 -17.35 5.18 2.10
C MET A 921 -17.85 5.33 0.65
N ALA A 922 -18.06 6.57 0.21
CA ALA A 922 -18.35 6.90 -1.17
C ALA A 922 -17.29 7.87 -1.71
N LEU A 923 -17.20 7.98 -3.03
CA LEU A 923 -16.21 8.84 -3.67
C LEU A 923 -16.64 10.31 -3.62
N GLU A 924 -15.65 11.19 -3.58
CA GLU A 924 -15.87 12.62 -3.65
C GLU A 924 -14.70 13.26 -4.42
N PRO A 925 -14.95 13.99 -5.53
CA PRO A 925 -13.89 14.66 -6.26
C PRO A 925 -13.26 15.78 -5.43
N TRP A 926 -11.92 15.84 -5.40
CA TRP A 926 -11.22 16.95 -4.77
C TRP A 926 -10.92 18.02 -5.80
N ASN A 927 -11.39 19.24 -5.54
CA ASN A 927 -11.18 20.34 -6.48
C ASN A 927 -9.83 21.01 -6.18
N VAL A 928 -9.03 21.24 -7.23
CA VAL A 928 -7.86 22.12 -7.12
C VAL A 928 -8.33 23.55 -6.83
N LEU A 929 -7.69 24.18 -5.86
CA LEU A 929 -7.92 25.56 -5.45
C LEU A 929 -7.11 26.54 -6.30
N GLY A 930 -7.38 27.84 -6.13
CA GLY A 930 -6.60 28.90 -6.76
C GLY A 930 -5.12 28.81 -6.40
N GLU A 931 -4.27 29.30 -7.31
CA GLU A 931 -2.82 29.39 -7.10
C GLU A 931 -2.46 30.33 -5.95
N GLU A 932 -1.51 29.93 -5.12
CA GLU A 932 -0.91 30.79 -4.10
C GLU A 932 0.59 30.93 -4.31
N ASN A 933 1.09 32.16 -4.21
CA ASN A 933 2.51 32.45 -4.23
C ASN A 933 3.08 32.24 -2.82
N THR A 934 3.92 31.22 -2.68
CA THR A 934 4.74 30.99 -1.48
C THR A 934 6.16 31.50 -1.71
N ALA A 935 6.94 31.67 -0.64
CA ALA A 935 8.36 32.03 -0.74
C ALA A 935 9.20 31.01 -1.53
N GLN A 936 8.69 29.79 -1.72
CA GLN A 936 9.33 28.68 -2.45
C GLN A 936 8.73 28.47 -3.86
N GLY A 937 7.75 29.26 -4.28
CA GLY A 937 7.10 29.18 -5.59
C GLY A 937 5.57 29.14 -5.55
N THR A 938 4.93 28.91 -6.69
CA THR A 938 3.47 28.84 -6.81
C THR A 938 2.99 27.43 -6.42
N SER A 939 2.06 27.34 -5.45
CA SER A 939 1.46 26.07 -5.05
C SER A 939 -0.04 26.03 -5.39
N ARG A 940 -0.55 24.84 -5.71
CA ARG A 940 -1.98 24.59 -5.96
C ARG A 940 -2.47 23.57 -4.95
N GLY A 941 -3.21 24.03 -3.94
CA GLY A 941 -3.85 23.14 -2.96
C GLY A 941 -5.03 22.38 -3.57
N VAL A 942 -5.44 21.30 -2.92
CA VAL A 942 -6.68 20.58 -3.22
C VAL A 942 -7.63 20.66 -2.03
N ASP A 943 -8.92 20.88 -2.30
CA ASP A 943 -9.95 20.89 -1.26
C ASP A 943 -10.41 19.47 -0.94
N SER A 944 -9.77 18.86 0.06
CA SER A 944 -10.13 17.56 0.63
C SER A 944 -11.07 17.68 1.85
N ALA A 945 -11.67 18.86 2.07
CA ALA A 945 -12.57 19.10 3.19
C ALA A 945 -13.92 18.40 3.07
N THR A 946 -14.36 18.11 1.83
CA THR A 946 -15.66 17.47 1.56
C THR A 946 -15.50 15.97 1.45
N GLU A 947 -16.41 15.23 2.08
CA GLU A 947 -16.50 13.78 2.00
C GLU A 947 -17.92 13.34 1.64
N ARG A 948 -18.05 12.06 1.29
CA ARG A 948 -19.31 11.42 0.97
C ARG A 948 -19.42 10.04 1.61
N VAL A 949 -20.61 9.73 2.11
CA VAL A 949 -21.00 8.40 2.60
C VAL A 949 -22.17 7.91 1.77
N GLN A 950 -22.18 6.64 1.39
CA GLN A 950 -23.37 5.98 0.90
C GLN A 950 -24.09 5.31 2.06
N VAL A 951 -25.41 5.49 2.10
CA VAL A 951 -26.30 4.71 2.95
C VAL A 951 -27.14 3.77 2.10
N THR A 952 -27.15 2.49 2.47
CA THR A 952 -28.04 1.47 1.93
C THR A 952 -29.03 1.07 3.01
N VAL A 953 -30.32 0.97 2.67
CA VAL A 953 -31.35 0.45 3.58
C VAL A 953 -32.07 -0.73 2.96
N LYS A 954 -32.21 -1.84 3.70
CA LYS A 954 -32.96 -3.04 3.30
C LYS A 954 -34.16 -3.27 4.21
N GLY A 955 -35.20 -3.90 3.68
CA GLY A 955 -36.46 -4.10 4.40
C GLY A 955 -37.23 -2.80 4.65
N PHE A 956 -36.93 -1.74 3.90
CA PHE A 956 -37.42 -0.39 4.14
C PHE A 956 -38.75 -0.13 3.40
N HIS A 957 -39.74 0.43 4.10
CA HIS A 957 -41.04 0.75 3.54
C HIS A 957 -41.23 2.27 3.42
N PRO A 958 -41.02 2.89 2.23
CA PRO A 958 -40.97 4.35 2.08
C PRO A 958 -42.30 5.07 2.33
N GLU A 959 -43.43 4.35 2.27
CA GLU A 959 -44.76 4.87 2.59
C GLU A 959 -44.97 5.11 4.11
N ARG A 960 -44.20 4.42 4.95
CA ARG A 960 -44.26 4.53 6.41
C ARG A 960 -43.02 5.17 7.00
N TYR A 961 -41.86 4.85 6.47
CA TYR A 961 -40.58 5.27 7.05
C TYR A 961 -39.89 6.30 6.17
N LYS A 962 -39.23 7.25 6.84
CA LYS A 962 -38.31 8.19 6.22
C LYS A 962 -36.95 8.06 6.87
N LEU A 963 -35.91 7.88 6.07
CA LEU A 963 -34.54 7.96 6.58
C LEU A 963 -34.13 9.42 6.61
N SER A 964 -33.58 9.86 7.74
CA SER A 964 -33.05 11.21 7.87
C SER A 964 -31.60 11.20 8.31
N CYS A 965 -30.83 12.20 7.88
CA CYS A 965 -29.48 12.46 8.35
C CYS A 965 -29.42 13.87 8.93
N ASN A 966 -29.04 14.00 10.21
CA ASN A 966 -29.01 15.28 10.94
C ASN A 966 -30.35 16.06 10.88
N GLY A 967 -31.48 15.36 10.72
CA GLY A 967 -32.82 15.97 10.62
C GLY A 967 -33.28 16.33 9.20
N TYR A 968 -32.50 16.02 8.17
CA TYR A 968 -32.88 16.22 6.77
C TYR A 968 -33.20 14.89 6.11
N GLU A 969 -34.23 14.84 5.26
CA GLU A 969 -34.66 13.63 4.54
C GLU A 969 -33.54 13.19 3.58
N VAL A 970 -33.14 11.93 3.69
CA VAL A 970 -32.18 11.31 2.77
C VAL A 970 -32.94 10.88 1.50
N PRO A 971 -32.52 11.31 0.30
CA PRO A 971 -33.25 11.06 -0.94
C PRO A 971 -33.01 9.65 -1.48
N LEU A 972 -33.56 8.66 -0.77
CA LEU A 972 -33.45 7.23 -1.08
C LEU A 972 -33.93 6.90 -2.50
N GLN A 973 -33.04 6.30 -3.29
CA GLN A 973 -33.31 5.79 -4.63
C GLN A 973 -33.53 4.27 -4.59
N PRO A 974 -34.56 3.73 -5.27
CA PRO A 974 -34.79 2.29 -5.31
C PRO A 974 -33.67 1.55 -6.05
N THR A 975 -33.32 0.37 -5.56
CA THR A 975 -32.41 -0.56 -6.24
C THR A 975 -33.19 -1.56 -7.11
N SER A 976 -32.50 -2.54 -7.69
CA SER A 976 -33.16 -3.67 -8.36
C SER A 976 -33.78 -4.69 -7.38
N ILE A 977 -33.47 -4.59 -6.09
CA ILE A 977 -33.99 -5.47 -5.03
C ILE A 977 -35.19 -4.80 -4.36
N GLN A 978 -36.27 -5.56 -4.17
CA GLN A 978 -37.47 -5.05 -3.53
C GLN A 978 -37.20 -4.63 -2.07
N ASN A 979 -37.73 -3.46 -1.68
CA ASN A 979 -37.53 -2.87 -0.35
C ASN A 979 -36.06 -2.54 -0.01
N GLU A 980 -35.20 -2.40 -1.02
CA GLU A 980 -33.81 -1.95 -0.86
C GLU A 980 -33.60 -0.61 -1.59
N TYR A 981 -33.00 0.34 -0.87
CA TYR A 981 -32.78 1.70 -1.36
C TYR A 981 -31.37 2.18 -1.02
N VAL A 982 -30.87 3.13 -1.81
CA VAL A 982 -29.54 3.71 -1.67
C VAL A 982 -29.58 5.23 -1.83
N ALA A 983 -28.71 5.94 -1.11
CA ALA A 983 -28.49 7.37 -1.31
C ALA A 983 -27.09 7.80 -0.84
N GLY A 984 -26.62 8.93 -1.35
CA GLY A 984 -25.43 9.63 -0.86
C GLY A 984 -25.75 10.66 0.21
N VAL A 985 -24.83 10.85 1.15
CA VAL A 985 -24.77 12.03 2.03
C VAL A 985 -23.43 12.69 1.83
N ARG A 986 -23.44 13.93 1.34
CA ARG A 986 -22.26 14.77 1.11
C ARG A 986 -22.19 15.83 2.21
N PHE A 987 -21.01 16.00 2.79
CA PHE A 987 -20.81 16.87 3.96
C PHE A 987 -19.37 17.38 4.01
N LYS A 988 -19.14 18.44 4.78
CA LYS A 988 -17.80 18.96 5.08
C LYS A 988 -17.26 18.25 6.32
N ALA A 989 -16.25 17.42 6.14
CA ALA A 989 -15.64 16.59 7.18
C ALA A 989 -14.76 17.40 8.14
N TRP A 990 -14.00 18.37 7.63
CA TRP A 990 -13.09 19.21 8.41
C TRP A 990 -12.97 20.61 7.78
N THR A 991 -12.33 21.55 8.46
CA THR A 991 -12.19 22.93 7.98
C THR A 991 -10.71 23.29 7.82
N PRO A 992 -10.13 23.07 6.63
CA PRO A 992 -8.80 23.59 6.31
C PRO A 992 -8.83 25.11 6.24
N VAL A 993 -7.65 25.72 6.39
CA VAL A 993 -7.44 27.15 6.13
C VAL A 993 -7.80 27.48 4.68
N PHE A 994 -7.41 26.60 3.74
CA PHE A 994 -7.68 26.72 2.31
C PHE A 994 -8.76 25.72 1.87
N THR A 995 -9.96 26.21 1.57
CA THR A 995 -11.12 25.41 1.14
C THR A 995 -12.09 26.29 0.36
N LEU A 996 -12.94 25.70 -0.49
CA LEU A 996 -13.94 26.41 -1.28
C LEU A 996 -14.97 27.16 -0.42
N HIS A 997 -15.28 26.66 0.77
CA HIS A 997 -16.32 27.19 1.64
C HIS A 997 -15.81 27.37 3.09
N PRO A 998 -14.99 28.38 3.37
CA PRO A 998 -14.30 28.52 4.67
C PRO A 998 -15.25 28.74 5.84
N GLN A 999 -16.36 29.47 5.63
CA GLN A 999 -17.36 29.75 6.68
C GLN A 999 -18.30 28.58 6.98
N LEU A 1000 -18.33 27.55 6.14
CA LEU A 1000 -19.17 26.38 6.39
C LEU A 1000 -18.55 25.56 7.53
N PRO A 1001 -19.27 25.28 8.63
CA PRO A 1001 -18.75 24.46 9.70
C PRO A 1001 -18.62 23.00 9.26
N ALA A 1002 -17.66 22.28 9.85
CA ALA A 1002 -17.51 20.86 9.66
C ALA A 1002 -18.63 20.09 10.39
N GLN A 1003 -19.22 19.09 9.73
CA GLN A 1003 -20.14 18.15 10.36
C GLN A 1003 -19.35 17.08 11.11
N GLN A 1004 -19.19 17.22 12.42
CA GLN A 1004 -18.43 16.27 13.25
C GLN A 1004 -19.05 14.87 13.28
N SER A 1005 -20.38 14.79 13.15
CA SER A 1005 -21.13 13.54 13.13
C SER A 1005 -22.31 13.58 12.16
N LEU A 1006 -22.64 12.43 11.60
CA LEU A 1006 -23.82 12.15 10.80
C LEU A 1006 -24.73 11.21 11.59
N VAL A 1007 -25.85 11.74 12.06
CA VAL A 1007 -26.87 10.98 12.81
C VAL A 1007 -27.95 10.53 11.85
N PHE A 1008 -28.05 9.23 11.63
CA PHE A 1008 -29.06 8.62 10.76
C PHE A 1008 -30.22 8.11 11.60
N ASP A 1009 -31.42 8.64 11.39
CA ASP A 1009 -32.65 8.23 12.10
C ASP A 1009 -33.67 7.63 11.12
N VAL A 1010 -34.30 6.51 11.51
CA VAL A 1010 -35.51 6.00 10.86
C VAL A 1010 -36.73 6.63 11.52
N TYR A 1011 -37.36 7.56 10.81
CA TYR A 1011 -38.56 8.27 11.27
C TYR A 1011 -39.82 7.53 10.82
N ASP A 1012 -40.65 7.12 11.78
CA ASP A 1012 -41.97 6.53 11.53
C ASP A 1012 -43.00 7.64 11.36
N THR A 1013 -43.53 7.78 10.14
CA THR A 1013 -44.50 8.81 9.80
C THR A 1013 -45.87 8.56 10.41
N TRP A 1014 -46.20 7.32 10.78
CA TRP A 1014 -47.48 6.96 11.39
C TRP A 1014 -47.48 7.29 12.89
N ASN A 1015 -46.35 7.07 13.56
CA ASN A 1015 -46.20 7.31 15.00
C ASN A 1015 -45.54 8.66 15.34
N HIS A 1016 -45.09 9.40 14.33
CA HIS A 1016 -44.41 10.70 14.45
C HIS A 1016 -43.23 10.68 15.44
N ARG A 1017 -42.35 9.69 15.28
CA ARG A 1017 -41.16 9.51 16.14
C ARG A 1017 -40.03 8.79 15.41
N ALA A 1018 -38.81 9.00 15.89
CA ALA A 1018 -37.70 8.13 15.52
C ALA A 1018 -37.86 6.75 16.19
N LEU A 1019 -37.67 5.67 15.41
CA LEU A 1019 -37.63 4.30 15.92
C LEU A 1019 -36.26 3.93 16.48
N GLY A 1020 -35.23 4.42 15.82
CA GLY A 1020 -33.84 4.06 16.07
C GLY A 1020 -32.97 4.59 14.94
N GLY A 1021 -31.68 4.32 15.04
CA GLY A 1021 -30.72 4.83 14.08
C GLY A 1021 -29.28 4.43 14.37
N CYS A 1022 -28.36 5.06 13.66
CA CYS A 1022 -26.92 4.92 13.88
C CYS A 1022 -26.23 6.28 13.75
N THR A 1023 -24.98 6.37 14.20
CA THR A 1023 -24.19 7.59 14.09
C THR A 1023 -22.81 7.28 13.53
N TYR A 1024 -22.40 8.08 12.56
CA TYR A 1024 -21.05 8.07 12.02
C TYR A 1024 -20.31 9.33 12.45
N HIS A 1025 -19.07 9.19 12.91
CA HIS A 1025 -18.21 10.27 13.35
C HIS A 1025 -17.07 10.48 12.37
N VAL A 1026 -16.81 11.74 12.02
CA VAL A 1026 -15.71 12.06 11.10
C VAL A 1026 -14.35 11.88 11.76
N SER A 1027 -14.25 12.16 13.05
CA SER A 1027 -13.07 11.91 13.88
C SER A 1027 -13.43 10.98 15.02
N HIS A 1028 -12.44 10.60 15.83
CA HIS A 1028 -12.71 9.75 16.99
C HIS A 1028 -13.74 10.40 17.93
N PRO A 1029 -14.84 9.73 18.30
CA PRO A 1029 -15.91 10.35 19.09
C PRO A 1029 -15.47 10.83 20.46
N GLY A 1030 -14.40 10.25 21.02
CA GLY A 1030 -13.81 10.70 22.28
C GLY A 1030 -12.89 11.93 22.15
N GLY A 1031 -12.74 12.53 20.97
CA GLY A 1031 -11.84 13.67 20.74
C GLY A 1031 -10.37 13.29 20.60
N LEU A 1032 -10.05 12.01 20.42
CA LEU A 1032 -8.69 11.54 20.15
C LEU A 1032 -8.28 12.01 18.75
N SER A 1033 -7.24 12.86 18.68
CA SER A 1033 -6.63 13.26 17.41
C SER A 1033 -5.34 12.48 17.22
N TYR A 1034 -5.29 11.70 16.14
CA TYR A 1034 -4.08 10.95 15.78
C TYR A 1034 -3.08 11.89 15.13
N GLN A 1035 -1.85 11.91 15.66
CA GLN A 1035 -0.74 12.66 15.07
C GLN A 1035 0.02 11.84 14.02
N THR A 1036 -0.08 10.51 14.09
CA THR A 1036 0.65 9.58 13.24
C THR A 1036 -0.29 8.79 12.35
N ILE A 1037 0.24 8.34 11.20
CA ILE A 1037 -0.47 7.38 10.35
C ILE A 1037 -0.49 5.98 10.98
N PRO A 1038 -1.50 5.15 10.69
CA PRO A 1038 -1.54 3.78 11.21
C PRO A 1038 -0.28 2.97 10.85
N ILE A 1039 0.25 2.22 11.82
CA ILE A 1039 1.45 1.39 11.64
C ILE A 1039 1.16 0.11 10.83
N ASN A 1040 -0.08 -0.37 10.87
CA ASN A 1040 -0.53 -1.59 10.18
C ASN A 1040 -2.04 -1.57 9.87
N GLY A 1041 -2.51 -2.59 9.15
CA GLY A 1041 -3.92 -2.71 8.77
C GLY A 1041 -4.89 -2.89 9.95
N TYR A 1042 -4.47 -3.53 11.04
CA TYR A 1042 -5.29 -3.70 12.25
C TYR A 1042 -5.59 -2.36 12.92
N GLU A 1043 -4.57 -1.52 13.11
CA GLU A 1043 -4.78 -0.17 13.65
C GLU A 1043 -5.66 0.67 12.72
N ALA A 1044 -5.39 0.65 11.41
CA ALA A 1044 -6.19 1.38 10.43
C ALA A 1044 -7.66 0.96 10.47
N GLU A 1045 -7.93 -0.34 10.56
CA GLU A 1045 -9.28 -0.88 10.71
C GLU A 1045 -9.93 -0.47 12.03
N SER A 1046 -9.23 -0.55 13.16
CA SER A 1046 -9.77 -0.12 14.44
C SER A 1046 -10.16 1.35 14.44
N ARG A 1047 -9.34 2.23 13.81
CA ARG A 1047 -9.66 3.66 13.67
C ARG A 1047 -10.93 3.89 12.84
N ARG A 1048 -11.19 3.07 11.82
CA ARG A 1048 -12.44 3.14 11.04
C ARG A 1048 -13.65 2.63 11.83
N ILE A 1049 -13.50 1.52 12.56
CA ILE A 1049 -14.61 0.90 13.31
C ILE A 1049 -15.06 1.79 14.47
N SER A 1050 -14.14 2.45 15.19
CA SER A 1050 -14.50 3.30 16.33
C SER A 1050 -15.28 4.56 15.96
N ARG A 1051 -15.33 4.90 14.66
CA ARG A 1051 -16.12 6.02 14.10
C ARG A 1051 -17.59 5.69 13.87
N PHE A 1052 -18.03 4.45 14.04
CA PHE A 1052 -19.43 4.05 13.81
C PHE A 1052 -20.09 3.51 15.07
N TRP A 1053 -21.26 4.04 15.40
CA TRP A 1053 -22.10 3.58 16.50
C TRP A 1053 -23.46 3.10 16.01
N THR A 1054 -23.92 1.97 16.54
CA THR A 1054 -25.30 1.47 16.37
C THR A 1054 -26.29 2.16 17.31
N HIS A 1055 -25.88 3.24 17.96
CA HIS A 1055 -26.66 4.09 18.86
C HIS A 1055 -26.36 5.57 18.56
N GLY A 1056 -26.80 6.50 19.42
CA GLY A 1056 -26.61 7.95 19.21
C GLY A 1056 -27.69 8.63 18.36
N HIS A 1057 -28.73 7.89 17.98
CA HIS A 1057 -29.91 8.40 17.28
C HIS A 1057 -30.74 9.35 18.16
N LYS A 1058 -31.60 10.18 17.54
CA LYS A 1058 -32.43 11.17 18.26
C LYS A 1058 -33.53 10.50 19.09
N ILE A 1059 -33.79 11.05 20.28
CA ILE A 1059 -34.79 10.52 21.21
C ILE A 1059 -36.23 10.94 20.84
N GLY A 1060 -37.18 10.00 20.94
CA GLY A 1060 -38.63 10.29 21.10
C GLY A 1060 -39.36 10.90 19.90
N LYS A 1061 -40.43 11.68 20.20
CA LYS A 1061 -41.19 12.46 19.20
C LYS A 1061 -40.31 13.58 18.68
N SER A 1062 -39.91 13.49 17.42
CA SER A 1062 -39.15 14.52 16.72
C SER A 1062 -40.02 15.18 15.65
N LEU A 1063 -39.64 16.37 15.20
CA LEU A 1063 -40.21 16.94 13.98
C LEU A 1063 -39.92 16.00 12.79
N PRO A 1064 -40.82 15.95 11.79
CA PRO A 1064 -40.54 15.21 10.56
C PRO A 1064 -39.28 15.77 9.88
N PRO A 1065 -38.49 14.93 9.20
CA PRO A 1065 -37.28 15.38 8.55
C PRO A 1065 -37.59 16.37 7.42
N ILE A 1066 -36.71 17.36 7.26
CA ILE A 1066 -36.88 18.41 6.26
C ILE A 1066 -36.33 17.93 4.93
N ARG A 1067 -37.12 18.01 3.86
CA ARG A 1067 -36.67 17.69 2.50
C ARG A 1067 -35.90 18.88 1.91
N LEU A 1068 -34.67 18.63 1.46
CA LEU A 1068 -33.90 19.58 0.64
C LEU A 1068 -33.99 19.16 -0.82
N GLU A 1069 -34.46 20.05 -1.69
CA GLU A 1069 -34.52 19.77 -3.12
C GLU A 1069 -33.21 20.16 -3.82
N ASN A 1070 -32.54 19.18 -4.43
CA ASN A 1070 -31.42 19.41 -5.34
C ASN A 1070 -31.66 18.64 -6.65
N LYS A 1071 -32.20 19.34 -7.66
CA LYS A 1071 -32.54 18.72 -8.95
C LYS A 1071 -31.33 18.20 -9.73
N ALA A 1072 -30.14 18.77 -9.50
CA ALA A 1072 -28.92 18.34 -10.16
C ALA A 1072 -28.34 17.05 -9.55
N PHE A 1073 -28.59 16.81 -8.26
CA PHE A 1073 -28.07 15.68 -7.49
C PHE A 1073 -29.21 14.96 -6.73
N PRO A 1074 -30.18 14.34 -7.44
CA PRO A 1074 -31.36 13.75 -6.82
C PRO A 1074 -31.06 12.53 -5.93
N SER A 1075 -29.89 11.90 -6.07
CA SER A 1075 -29.49 10.72 -5.29
C SER A 1075 -28.69 11.06 -4.04
N THR A 1076 -28.36 12.34 -3.83
CA THR A 1076 -27.46 12.80 -2.77
C THR A 1076 -28.07 13.92 -1.94
N LEU A 1077 -28.07 13.73 -0.62
CA LEU A 1077 -28.28 14.80 0.34
C LEU A 1077 -26.98 15.60 0.53
N ASP A 1078 -26.94 16.86 0.09
CA ASP A 1078 -25.80 17.76 0.33
C ASP A 1078 -26.04 18.61 1.59
N LEU A 1079 -25.48 18.18 2.72
CA LEU A 1079 -25.60 18.88 4.00
C LEU A 1079 -24.91 20.25 4.01
N ARG A 1080 -24.08 20.55 3.00
CA ARG A 1080 -23.42 21.85 2.86
C ARG A 1080 -24.38 22.93 2.38
N MET A 1081 -25.53 22.54 1.80
CA MET A 1081 -26.60 23.45 1.41
C MET A 1081 -27.53 23.83 2.58
N VAL A 1082 -27.37 23.17 3.72
CA VAL A 1082 -28.13 23.51 4.93
C VAL A 1082 -27.66 24.89 5.42
N THR A 1083 -28.56 25.86 5.38
CA THR A 1083 -28.31 27.16 6.00
C THR A 1083 -28.33 26.99 7.50
N PHE A 1084 -27.16 27.07 8.13
CA PHE A 1084 -27.05 27.19 9.59
C PHE A 1084 -27.70 28.53 9.97
N LYS A 1085 -28.90 28.48 10.55
CA LYS A 1085 -29.55 29.64 11.16
C LYS A 1085 -29.07 29.84 12.58
#